data_AF-A0AAF0TWQ0-F1
#
_entry.id   AF-A0AAF0TWQ0-F1
#
_cell.length_a   1.000
_cell.length_b   1.000
_cell.length_c   1.000
_cell.angle_alpha   90.00
_cell.angle_beta   90.00
_cell.angle_gamma   90.00
#
_symmetry.space_group_name_H-M   'P 1'
#
loop_
_entity.id
_entity.type
_entity.pdbx_description
1 polymer ?
#
loop_
_entity_poly.entity_id
_entity_poly.type
_entity_poly.pdbx_seq_one_letter_code
_entity_poly.pdbx_strand_id
1 'polypeptide(L)'
;MGKEEEKQSAGSCGNSKTKRIRSETSGIDWISLLPDSVIVQILSLLTLTDACKTSILSKRWQYLWTYIDNLNFDSRDGFFLFKTSKLNSSSKANRFISFTDNVMRLHRCSNIKEFSLEFVLNQDDVSTISKIDKWLEIAVNKNVKDLYLKVWVSNEQPYTLPQVLCSNSSLVGLNCKYCKLSENCVLNWPTLKSLTLTNLLLGDENIKQISSGCPQLESLELSEFCGLHHLHITYPKCTRLLLIDHRHPLNDSDPLDNHCFFDIVAPFVQHLEISGAFHGVKFRLRDISSLVHADLNFHNHTWGVTNDLIDIKDILADVRYASELTVPSWFIEVISKLMLENADLPLPLLECKWLTINSFITKCSFLGIGNLLSSTPYLENLTLLPELDFLAVRIIHNDINFLGDDIDVLGNKFLSFQGDLIKGSLEKLKNSKVILEVRVRSTCQHHNKHHNEFEVYSLKSDSWRSIHCLKNELLFTEVGKFVNGKLHWATCDGHLHEGWIISSIDLSCEEWGVVELPCYGEGNGVFSLGVYGSEILVIFGSVFMIYNPKDDSTRYPKYMDVGDEEKNLVFSLSSPNPDLRLKSWIIIMSTDVHSNGNAPNSKAFKIFIGYDPREDVAYEVCRYSLLKRSSIPLEIIPIKQSELREKGLYWRERGKLESTEFSFSRFLTPHLANFEGWAMFVDCDFLYLGDIKELRDMVDDKYALMCVQHNYAPKETTKMDGAVQTVYPRKNWSSMVLYNCGHPKNKVLTPEIVNTESGAFLHRFTWLEDEEIGEVPFVWNFLVGHNKVVEGDPATFPKSIHYTLGGPWFEAWKDCEFGDLWIKELEEYKKATEKKVD
;
A
#
# COMPACT_ATOMS: atom_id res chain seq x y z
N MET A 1 28.44 -67.11 -57.88
CA MET A 1 27.94 -65.79 -58.33
C MET A 1 26.60 -65.54 -57.65
N GLY A 2 26.27 -64.29 -57.33
CA GLY A 2 25.19 -63.83 -56.43
C GLY A 2 23.81 -64.49 -56.61
N LYS A 3 22.84 -64.29 -55.72
CA LYS A 3 22.62 -63.23 -54.73
C LYS A 3 21.32 -63.60 -53.96
N GLU A 4 21.16 -62.95 -52.80
CA GLU A 4 19.88 -62.60 -52.14
C GLU A 4 19.13 -63.61 -51.24
N GLU A 5 19.33 -63.36 -49.93
CA GLU A 5 18.33 -63.12 -48.87
C GLU A 5 17.33 -64.23 -48.49
N GLU A 6 17.71 -64.97 -47.44
CA GLU A 6 16.85 -65.89 -46.69
C GLU A 6 15.88 -65.15 -45.75
N LYS A 7 14.59 -65.35 -46.00
CA LYS A 7 13.56 -65.50 -44.96
C LYS A 7 13.75 -66.82 -44.23
N GLN A 8 13.40 -66.84 -42.94
CA GLN A 8 12.93 -67.95 -42.06
C GLN A 8 13.62 -67.85 -40.70
N SER A 9 13.09 -68.23 -39.55
CA SER A 9 11.79 -68.72 -39.09
C SER A 9 11.92 -68.79 -37.56
N ALA A 10 10.83 -68.73 -36.81
CA ALA A 10 10.79 -69.36 -35.49
C ALA A 10 9.37 -69.81 -35.18
N GLY A 11 9.16 -71.12 -35.32
CA GLY A 11 7.97 -71.80 -34.84
C GLY A 11 8.03 -72.07 -33.33
N SER A 12 6.85 -71.92 -32.72
CA SER A 12 6.26 -72.71 -31.63
C SER A 12 7.15 -73.69 -30.84
N CYS A 13 7.14 -73.59 -29.50
CA CYS A 13 6.29 -74.42 -28.63
C CYS A 13 6.60 -74.16 -27.13
N GLY A 14 5.58 -74.10 -26.28
CA GLY A 14 5.71 -74.56 -24.89
C GLY A 14 5.21 -73.66 -23.76
N ASN A 15 4.13 -74.12 -23.14
CA ASN A 15 3.86 -74.16 -21.69
C ASN A 15 3.18 -73.01 -20.93
N SER A 16 1.93 -73.33 -20.60
CA SER A 16 1.40 -73.48 -19.24
C SER A 16 0.70 -72.27 -18.61
N LYS A 17 -0.48 -72.61 -18.10
CA LYS A 17 -1.45 -71.74 -17.45
C LYS A 17 -0.88 -71.23 -16.12
N THR A 18 -0.79 -69.92 -15.97
CA THR A 18 -0.85 -69.27 -14.66
C THR A 18 -2.10 -68.42 -14.62
N LYS A 19 -3.12 -68.93 -13.91
CA LYS A 19 -4.23 -68.13 -13.39
C LYS A 19 -3.61 -66.92 -12.69
N ARG A 20 -3.75 -65.72 -13.28
CA ARG A 20 -3.65 -64.49 -12.52
C ARG A 20 -4.87 -64.48 -11.59
N ILE A 21 -4.61 -64.78 -10.33
CA ILE A 21 -5.51 -64.49 -9.21
C ILE A 21 -5.90 -63.02 -9.36
N ARG A 22 -7.17 -62.76 -9.67
CA ARG A 22 -7.76 -61.43 -9.48
C ARG A 22 -7.59 -61.13 -7.99
N SER A 23 -6.77 -60.15 -7.64
CA SER A 23 -6.91 -59.50 -6.36
C SER A 23 -8.26 -58.79 -6.39
N GLU A 24 -9.23 -59.33 -5.66
CA GLU A 24 -10.44 -58.62 -5.26
C GLU A 24 -10.06 -57.52 -4.27
N THR A 25 -9.43 -56.48 -4.78
CA THR A 25 -9.75 -55.13 -4.34
C THR A 25 -10.57 -54.58 -5.47
N SER A 26 -11.90 -54.65 -5.34
CA SER A 26 -12.77 -53.86 -6.20
C SER A 26 -12.26 -52.43 -6.11
N GLY A 27 -11.63 -51.92 -7.17
CA GLY A 27 -11.43 -50.49 -7.33
C GLY A 27 -12.83 -49.89 -7.41
N ILE A 28 -13.39 -49.56 -6.25
CA ILE A 28 -14.71 -48.94 -6.16
C ILE A 28 -14.55 -47.62 -6.90
N ASP A 29 -15.26 -47.49 -8.02
CA ASP A 29 -15.37 -46.24 -8.74
C ASP A 29 -16.25 -45.30 -7.91
N TRP A 30 -15.61 -44.62 -6.96
CA TRP A 30 -16.26 -43.68 -6.05
C TRP A 30 -16.95 -42.54 -6.80
N ILE A 31 -16.44 -42.14 -7.97
CA ILE A 31 -17.02 -41.07 -8.77
C ILE A 31 -18.33 -41.56 -9.41
N SER A 32 -18.36 -42.79 -9.91
CA SER A 32 -19.61 -43.42 -10.38
C SER A 32 -20.64 -43.67 -9.26
N LEU A 33 -20.26 -43.57 -7.98
CA LEU A 33 -21.21 -43.65 -6.85
C LEU A 33 -21.80 -42.28 -6.46
N LEU A 34 -21.22 -41.17 -6.92
CA LEU A 34 -21.72 -39.83 -6.61
C LEU A 34 -23.11 -39.59 -7.24
N PRO A 35 -24.01 -38.82 -6.60
CA PRO A 35 -25.23 -38.35 -7.25
C PRO A 35 -24.95 -37.46 -8.46
N ASP A 36 -25.84 -37.47 -9.44
CA ASP A 36 -25.70 -36.65 -10.67
C ASP A 36 -25.50 -35.16 -10.36
N SER A 37 -26.18 -34.63 -9.34
CA SER A 37 -26.05 -33.23 -8.92
C SER A 37 -24.63 -32.86 -8.50
N VAL A 38 -23.92 -33.76 -7.82
CA VAL A 38 -22.53 -33.54 -7.40
C VAL A 38 -21.59 -33.63 -8.60
N ILE A 39 -21.85 -34.57 -9.52
CA ILE A 39 -21.07 -34.67 -10.76
C ILE A 39 -21.25 -33.40 -11.59
N VAL A 40 -22.47 -32.87 -11.72
CA VAL A 40 -22.73 -31.61 -12.43
C VAL A 40 -21.96 -30.44 -11.78
N GLN A 41 -21.91 -30.37 -10.45
CA GLN A 41 -21.08 -29.38 -9.74
C GLN A 41 -19.58 -29.54 -9.98
N ILE A 42 -19.08 -30.78 -10.12
CA ILE A 42 -17.69 -31.02 -10.50
C ILE A 42 -17.46 -30.57 -11.95
N LEU A 43 -18.38 -30.89 -12.85
CA LEU A 43 -18.30 -30.50 -14.26
C LEU A 43 -18.37 -28.98 -14.46
N SER A 44 -19.10 -28.24 -13.62
CA SER A 44 -19.18 -26.78 -13.69
C SER A 44 -17.88 -26.08 -13.28
N LEU A 45 -16.91 -26.82 -12.70
CA LEU A 45 -15.56 -26.33 -12.40
C LEU A 45 -14.56 -26.61 -13.53
N LEU A 46 -14.97 -27.35 -14.57
CA LEU A 46 -14.16 -27.62 -15.76
C LEU A 46 -14.46 -26.59 -16.85
N THR A 47 -13.55 -26.49 -17.82
CA THR A 47 -13.87 -25.79 -19.08
C THR A 47 -15.07 -26.47 -19.74
N LEU A 48 -15.90 -25.68 -20.44
CA LEU A 48 -17.06 -26.22 -21.18
C LEU A 48 -16.64 -27.36 -22.13
N THR A 49 -15.48 -27.20 -22.76
CA THR A 49 -14.87 -28.21 -23.63
C THR A 49 -14.59 -29.51 -22.88
N ASP A 50 -13.93 -29.45 -21.72
CA ASP A 50 -13.57 -30.65 -20.96
C ASP A 50 -14.79 -31.32 -20.31
N ALA A 51 -15.76 -30.52 -19.84
CA ALA A 51 -17.04 -31.02 -19.39
C ALA A 51 -17.75 -31.81 -20.50
N CYS A 52 -17.78 -31.28 -21.73
CA CYS A 52 -18.31 -32.00 -22.89
C CYS A 52 -17.52 -33.28 -23.20
N LYS A 53 -16.18 -33.29 -23.08
CA LYS A 53 -15.35 -34.49 -23.32
C LYS A 53 -15.69 -35.63 -22.36
N THR A 54 -16.14 -35.34 -21.14
CA THR A 54 -16.55 -36.39 -20.19
C THR A 54 -17.74 -37.23 -20.68
N SER A 55 -18.48 -36.76 -21.71
CA SER A 55 -19.60 -37.49 -22.31
C SER A 55 -19.22 -38.86 -22.88
N ILE A 56 -17.95 -39.11 -23.17
CA ILE A 56 -17.47 -40.41 -23.69
C ILE A 56 -17.18 -41.44 -22.59
N LEU A 57 -17.16 -41.04 -21.31
CA LEU A 57 -16.77 -41.91 -20.20
C LEU A 57 -17.77 -43.04 -19.98
N SER A 58 -19.08 -42.75 -20.03
CA SER A 58 -20.13 -43.75 -20.00
C SER A 58 -21.48 -43.17 -20.43
N LYS A 59 -22.49 -44.05 -20.59
CA LYS A 59 -23.88 -43.64 -20.89
C LYS A 59 -24.46 -42.67 -19.86
N ARG A 60 -24.03 -42.76 -18.60
CA ARG A 60 -24.50 -41.86 -17.53
C ARG A 60 -23.94 -40.44 -17.73
N TRP A 61 -22.66 -40.34 -18.07
CA TRP A 61 -21.97 -39.06 -18.24
C TRP A 61 -22.31 -38.33 -19.54
N GLN A 62 -22.87 -39.05 -20.52
CA GLN A 62 -23.17 -38.55 -21.86
C GLN A 62 -23.86 -37.17 -21.90
N TYR A 63 -24.77 -36.91 -20.95
CA TYR A 63 -25.57 -35.69 -20.92
C TYR A 63 -25.46 -34.89 -19.62
N LEU A 64 -24.61 -35.27 -18.66
CA LEU A 64 -24.50 -34.54 -17.38
C LEU A 64 -23.99 -33.11 -17.58
N TRP A 65 -23.05 -32.92 -18.51
CA TRP A 65 -22.55 -31.59 -18.87
C TRP A 65 -23.67 -30.65 -19.35
N THR A 66 -24.81 -31.15 -19.84
CA THR A 66 -25.92 -30.29 -20.32
C THR A 66 -26.64 -29.54 -19.20
N TYR A 67 -26.35 -29.85 -17.93
CA TYR A 67 -26.95 -29.22 -16.75
C TYR A 67 -26.02 -28.24 -16.02
N ILE A 68 -24.81 -28.00 -16.53
CA ILE A 68 -23.93 -26.97 -15.97
C ILE A 68 -24.56 -25.59 -16.18
N ASP A 69 -24.29 -24.66 -15.28
CA ASP A 69 -24.85 -23.30 -15.27
C ASP A 69 -23.88 -22.23 -15.78
N ASN A 70 -22.61 -22.58 -16.01
CA ASN A 70 -21.59 -21.70 -16.58
C ASN A 70 -21.24 -22.13 -18.00
N LEU A 71 -21.51 -21.26 -18.98
CA LEU A 71 -21.25 -21.51 -20.40
C LEU A 71 -20.23 -20.51 -20.92
N ASN A 72 -18.95 -20.90 -20.88
CA ASN A 72 -17.85 -20.08 -21.39
C ASN A 72 -17.41 -20.57 -22.78
N PHE A 73 -17.68 -19.76 -23.79
CA PHE A 73 -17.29 -19.98 -25.18
C PHE A 73 -16.11 -19.08 -25.54
N ASP A 74 -14.91 -19.50 -25.16
CA ASP A 74 -13.67 -18.84 -25.58
C ASP A 74 -13.23 -19.33 -26.97
N SER A 75 -13.11 -18.41 -27.93
CA SER A 75 -12.53 -18.73 -29.24
C SER A 75 -11.06 -19.20 -29.16
N ARG A 76 -10.34 -18.84 -28.09
CA ARG A 76 -8.95 -19.26 -27.83
C ARG A 76 -8.86 -20.71 -27.35
N ASP A 77 -9.90 -21.25 -26.69
CA ASP A 77 -10.02 -22.71 -26.45
C ASP A 77 -10.18 -23.46 -27.78
N GLY A 78 -10.79 -22.83 -28.79
CA GLY A 78 -10.71 -23.27 -30.18
C GLY A 78 -9.27 -23.27 -30.73
N PHE A 79 -8.44 -22.30 -30.35
CA PHE A 79 -7.02 -22.27 -30.73
C PHE A 79 -6.24 -23.44 -30.12
N PHE A 80 -6.53 -23.85 -28.89
CA PHE A 80 -5.90 -25.00 -28.23
C PHE A 80 -6.41 -26.36 -28.75
N LEU A 81 -7.70 -26.51 -29.06
CA LEU A 81 -8.26 -27.72 -29.69
C LEU A 81 -7.71 -28.00 -31.11
N PHE A 82 -7.25 -26.97 -31.83
CA PHE A 82 -6.85 -27.09 -33.24
C PHE A 82 -5.37 -26.77 -33.50
N LYS A 83 -4.51 -26.91 -32.47
CA LYS A 83 -3.04 -26.77 -32.56
C LYS A 83 -2.38 -27.72 -33.57
N THR A 84 -3.12 -28.69 -34.13
CA THR A 84 -2.60 -29.74 -35.02
C THR A 84 -2.84 -29.53 -36.51
N SER A 85 -3.35 -28.38 -37.00
CA SER A 85 -3.73 -28.30 -38.42
C SER A 85 -3.38 -27.01 -39.16
N LYS A 86 -2.87 -27.20 -40.39
CA LYS A 86 -2.69 -26.21 -41.47
C LYS A 86 -4.01 -25.59 -41.98
N LEU A 87 -5.02 -25.39 -41.11
CA LEU A 87 -6.35 -24.89 -41.51
C LEU A 87 -6.39 -23.36 -41.54
N ASN A 88 -7.08 -22.81 -42.55
CA ASN A 88 -7.36 -21.38 -42.67
C ASN A 88 -8.38 -20.88 -41.63
N SER A 89 -8.42 -19.56 -41.41
CA SER A 89 -9.24 -18.93 -40.36
C SER A 89 -10.75 -19.20 -40.49
N SER A 90 -11.28 -19.31 -41.71
CA SER A 90 -12.70 -19.61 -41.95
C SER A 90 -13.12 -21.01 -41.50
N SER A 91 -12.23 -22.01 -41.63
CA SER A 91 -12.50 -23.37 -41.18
C SER A 91 -12.55 -23.49 -39.65
N LYS A 92 -11.80 -22.66 -38.93
CA LYS A 92 -11.81 -22.61 -37.46
C LYS A 92 -13.09 -21.98 -36.92
N ALA A 93 -13.52 -20.86 -37.51
CA ALA A 93 -14.78 -20.19 -37.17
C ALA A 93 -16.00 -21.10 -37.35
N ASN A 94 -16.09 -21.82 -38.47
CA ASN A 94 -17.19 -22.76 -38.72
C ASN A 94 -17.28 -23.90 -37.70
N ARG A 95 -16.14 -24.40 -37.19
CA ARG A 95 -16.12 -25.42 -36.14
C ARG A 95 -16.61 -24.86 -34.81
N PHE A 96 -16.18 -23.65 -34.46
CA PHE A 96 -16.66 -22.95 -33.26
C PHE A 96 -18.17 -22.70 -33.31
N ILE A 97 -18.67 -22.21 -34.44
CA ILE A 97 -20.11 -22.00 -34.66
C ILE A 97 -20.88 -23.32 -34.49
N SER A 98 -20.40 -24.39 -35.14
CA SER A 98 -21.04 -25.71 -35.05
C SER A 98 -21.00 -26.28 -33.62
N PHE A 99 -19.90 -26.06 -32.89
CA PHE A 99 -19.78 -26.46 -31.50
C PHE A 99 -20.78 -25.70 -30.62
N THR A 100 -20.82 -24.37 -30.73
CA THR A 100 -21.71 -23.49 -29.98
C THR A 100 -23.17 -23.83 -30.27
N ASP A 101 -23.56 -23.98 -31.54
CA ASP A 101 -24.91 -24.41 -31.92
C ASP A 101 -25.31 -25.75 -31.27
N ASN A 102 -24.40 -26.72 -31.26
CA ASN A 102 -24.66 -28.03 -30.64
C ASN A 102 -24.79 -27.95 -29.12
N VAL A 103 -23.92 -27.18 -28.46
CA VAL A 103 -23.98 -26.94 -27.01
C VAL A 103 -25.30 -26.26 -26.65
N MET A 104 -25.61 -25.14 -27.31
CA MET A 104 -26.82 -24.36 -27.05
C MET A 104 -28.10 -25.17 -27.29
N ARG A 105 -28.12 -26.04 -28.31
CA ARG A 105 -29.25 -26.93 -28.58
C ARG A 105 -29.44 -28.02 -27.53
N LEU A 106 -28.35 -28.56 -26.99
CA LEU A 106 -28.39 -29.66 -26.02
C LEU A 106 -28.52 -29.21 -24.58
N HIS A 107 -28.20 -27.94 -24.28
CA HIS A 107 -28.17 -27.39 -22.94
C HIS A 107 -29.55 -27.40 -22.25
N ARG A 108 -29.63 -28.08 -21.10
CA ARG A 108 -30.86 -28.36 -20.34
C ARG A 108 -31.00 -27.54 -19.07
N CYS A 109 -29.94 -26.92 -18.55
CA CYS A 109 -30.06 -26.09 -17.35
C CYS A 109 -31.09 -24.96 -17.59
N SER A 110 -31.97 -24.74 -16.61
CA SER A 110 -33.05 -23.76 -16.70
C SER A 110 -32.59 -22.34 -16.44
N ASN A 111 -31.53 -22.18 -15.64
CA ASN A 111 -30.95 -20.89 -15.30
C ASN A 111 -29.46 -20.93 -15.62
N ILE A 112 -28.99 -19.99 -16.43
CA ILE A 112 -27.56 -19.80 -16.69
C ILE A 112 -27.06 -18.80 -15.65
N LYS A 113 -26.03 -19.18 -14.90
CA LYS A 113 -25.36 -18.24 -13.99
C LYS A 113 -24.47 -17.32 -14.81
N GLU A 114 -23.58 -17.90 -15.62
CA GLU A 114 -22.57 -17.16 -16.38
C GLU A 114 -22.60 -17.59 -17.85
N PHE A 115 -22.62 -16.61 -18.75
CA PHE A 115 -22.48 -16.82 -20.18
C PHE A 115 -21.37 -15.91 -20.71
N SER A 116 -20.33 -16.51 -21.29
CA SER A 116 -19.22 -15.78 -21.91
C SER A 116 -19.11 -16.17 -23.39
N LEU A 117 -19.02 -15.17 -24.27
CA LEU A 117 -18.85 -15.37 -25.70
C LEU A 117 -17.78 -14.41 -26.25
N GLU A 118 -16.64 -14.96 -26.66
CA GLU A 118 -15.60 -14.24 -27.39
C GLU A 118 -15.54 -14.73 -28.84
N PHE A 119 -15.83 -13.85 -29.80
CA PHE A 119 -15.91 -14.22 -31.21
C PHE A 119 -15.41 -13.12 -32.17
N VAL A 120 -14.78 -13.53 -33.28
CA VAL A 120 -14.28 -12.64 -34.33
C VAL A 120 -15.05 -12.89 -35.63
N LEU A 121 -15.72 -11.86 -36.14
CA LEU A 121 -16.49 -11.84 -37.38
C LEU A 121 -15.64 -11.34 -38.55
N ASN A 122 -15.70 -12.06 -39.68
CA ASN A 122 -15.16 -11.58 -40.95
C ASN A 122 -16.23 -10.76 -41.71
N GLN A 123 -15.75 -9.86 -42.56
CA GLN A 123 -16.42 -8.78 -43.32
C GLN A 123 -17.87 -8.96 -43.84
N ASP A 124 -18.38 -10.17 -44.04
CA ASP A 124 -19.62 -10.40 -44.81
C ASP A 124 -20.61 -11.42 -44.18
N ASP A 125 -20.44 -11.80 -42.92
CA ASP A 125 -21.19 -12.93 -42.36
C ASP A 125 -22.46 -12.54 -41.59
N VAL A 126 -23.43 -11.95 -42.31
CA VAL A 126 -24.80 -11.69 -41.80
C VAL A 126 -25.42 -12.96 -41.19
N SER A 127 -25.07 -14.12 -41.75
CA SER A 127 -25.55 -15.41 -41.25
C SER A 127 -25.04 -15.73 -39.85
N THR A 128 -23.83 -15.30 -39.51
CA THR A 128 -23.23 -15.53 -38.19
C THR A 128 -23.71 -14.52 -37.15
N ILE A 129 -23.99 -13.27 -37.53
CA ILE A 129 -24.69 -12.30 -36.65
C ILE A 129 -26.02 -12.89 -36.17
N SER A 130 -26.83 -13.43 -37.09
CA SER A 130 -28.10 -14.08 -36.75
C SER A 130 -27.94 -15.29 -35.81
N LYS A 131 -26.78 -15.97 -35.83
CA LYS A 131 -26.50 -17.07 -34.89
C LYS A 131 -26.16 -16.55 -33.50
N ILE A 132 -25.34 -15.49 -33.41
CA ILE A 132 -25.03 -14.82 -32.15
C ILE A 132 -26.32 -14.32 -31.49
N ASP A 133 -27.19 -13.65 -32.24
CA ASP A 133 -28.50 -13.18 -31.73
C ASP A 133 -29.32 -14.33 -31.14
N LYS A 134 -29.36 -15.48 -31.82
CA LYS A 134 -30.06 -16.68 -31.33
C LYS A 134 -29.42 -17.27 -30.07
N TRP A 135 -28.10 -17.28 -29.98
CA TRP A 135 -27.41 -17.76 -28.78
C TRP A 135 -27.71 -16.86 -27.59
N LEU A 136 -27.70 -15.54 -27.77
CA LEU A 136 -28.08 -14.56 -26.75
C LEU A 136 -29.56 -14.68 -26.37
N GLU A 137 -30.46 -14.89 -27.33
CA GLU A 137 -31.88 -15.14 -27.07
C GLU A 137 -32.09 -16.39 -26.20
N ILE A 138 -31.37 -17.48 -26.48
CA ILE A 138 -31.41 -18.70 -25.65
C ILE A 138 -30.90 -18.41 -24.24
N ALA A 139 -29.81 -17.63 -24.09
CA ALA A 139 -29.25 -17.28 -22.80
C ALA A 139 -30.24 -16.42 -21.97
N VAL A 140 -30.85 -15.42 -22.61
CA VAL A 140 -31.89 -14.57 -22.01
C VAL A 140 -33.11 -15.40 -21.57
N ASN A 141 -33.60 -16.31 -22.42
CA ASN A 141 -34.72 -17.19 -22.10
C ASN A 141 -34.42 -18.19 -20.97
N LYS A 142 -33.13 -18.40 -20.67
CA LYS A 142 -32.64 -19.19 -19.54
C LYS A 142 -32.15 -18.30 -18.39
N ASN A 143 -32.72 -17.09 -18.25
CA ASN A 143 -32.49 -16.17 -17.13
C ASN A 143 -31.00 -15.96 -16.79
N VAL A 144 -30.17 -15.73 -17.81
CA VAL A 144 -28.75 -15.42 -17.61
C VAL A 144 -28.57 -14.29 -16.57
N LYS A 145 -27.63 -14.49 -15.63
CA LYS A 145 -27.30 -13.49 -14.61
C LYS A 145 -26.09 -12.66 -15.01
N ASP A 146 -24.98 -13.31 -15.36
CA ASP A 146 -23.74 -12.64 -15.72
C ASP A 146 -23.42 -12.93 -17.19
N LEU A 147 -23.29 -11.86 -17.98
CA LEU A 147 -23.04 -11.95 -19.42
C LEU A 147 -21.77 -11.20 -19.80
N TYR A 148 -20.79 -11.92 -20.35
CA TYR A 148 -19.62 -11.36 -21.01
C TYR A 148 -19.70 -11.56 -22.52
N LEU A 149 -19.58 -10.47 -23.27
CA LEU A 149 -19.67 -10.46 -24.72
C LEU A 149 -18.51 -9.68 -25.32
N LYS A 150 -17.68 -10.35 -26.12
CA LYS A 150 -16.62 -9.72 -26.92
C LYS A 150 -16.79 -10.14 -28.38
N VAL A 151 -17.36 -9.26 -29.19
CA VAL A 151 -17.66 -9.55 -30.60
C VAL A 151 -16.99 -8.50 -31.47
N TRP A 152 -15.87 -8.88 -32.11
CA TRP A 152 -15.12 -7.98 -32.98
C TRP A 152 -15.42 -8.26 -34.45
N VAL A 153 -15.78 -7.23 -35.23
CA VAL A 153 -15.98 -7.33 -36.68
C VAL A 153 -14.77 -6.74 -37.41
N SER A 154 -14.24 -7.44 -38.41
CA SER A 154 -13.00 -7.08 -39.11
C SER A 154 -12.96 -5.69 -39.80
N ASN A 155 -14.08 -4.95 -39.84
CA ASN A 155 -14.17 -3.57 -40.36
C ASN A 155 -14.22 -2.50 -39.27
N GLU A 156 -13.88 -2.86 -38.02
CA GLU A 156 -14.00 -1.96 -36.85
C GLU A 156 -15.44 -1.50 -36.57
N GLN A 157 -16.45 -2.14 -37.17
CA GLN A 157 -17.84 -1.87 -36.87
C GLN A 157 -18.28 -2.65 -35.62
N PRO A 158 -18.86 -1.99 -34.61
CA PRO A 158 -19.29 -2.66 -33.39
C PRO A 158 -20.53 -3.54 -33.60
N TYR A 159 -20.62 -4.65 -32.87
CA TYR A 159 -21.81 -5.52 -32.87
C TYR A 159 -22.98 -4.84 -32.14
N THR A 160 -24.11 -4.67 -32.80
CA THR A 160 -25.29 -4.04 -32.17
C THR A 160 -25.99 -5.04 -31.26
N LEU A 161 -26.17 -4.68 -29.98
CA LEU A 161 -26.85 -5.55 -29.02
C LEU A 161 -28.33 -5.75 -29.41
N PRO A 162 -28.84 -6.99 -29.35
CA PRO A 162 -30.22 -7.27 -29.73
C PRO A 162 -31.20 -6.78 -28.66
N GLN A 163 -32.39 -6.33 -29.07
CA GLN A 163 -33.41 -5.77 -28.16
C GLN A 163 -33.86 -6.76 -27.07
N VAL A 164 -33.80 -8.07 -27.34
CA VAL A 164 -34.12 -9.12 -26.37
C VAL A 164 -33.18 -9.05 -25.16
N LEU A 165 -31.91 -8.70 -25.38
CA LEU A 165 -30.93 -8.50 -24.33
C LEU A 165 -31.16 -7.18 -23.59
N CYS A 166 -31.47 -6.10 -24.33
CA CYS A 166 -31.81 -4.79 -23.76
C CYS A 166 -33.00 -4.83 -22.77
N SER A 167 -33.89 -5.83 -22.88
CA SER A 167 -35.13 -5.94 -22.10
C SER A 167 -35.10 -7.06 -21.05
N ASN A 168 -33.92 -7.60 -20.75
CA ASN A 168 -33.78 -8.73 -19.82
C ASN A 168 -33.91 -8.28 -18.34
N SER A 169 -34.66 -9.05 -17.55
CA SER A 169 -34.94 -8.74 -16.13
C SER A 169 -34.19 -9.62 -15.11
N SER A 170 -33.28 -10.47 -15.58
CA SER A 170 -32.48 -11.38 -14.73
C SER A 170 -31.01 -10.99 -14.62
N LEU A 171 -30.51 -10.14 -15.52
CA LEU A 171 -29.11 -9.72 -15.57
C LEU A 171 -28.69 -8.99 -14.29
N VAL A 172 -27.54 -9.39 -13.76
CA VAL A 172 -26.87 -8.83 -12.59
C VAL A 172 -25.57 -8.16 -13.01
N GLY A 173 -24.79 -8.81 -13.87
CA GLY A 173 -23.58 -8.26 -14.49
C GLY A 173 -23.63 -8.30 -16.01
N LEU A 174 -23.20 -7.21 -16.66
CA LEU A 174 -23.08 -7.13 -18.12
C LEU A 174 -21.74 -6.51 -18.51
N ASN A 175 -20.91 -7.26 -19.22
CA ASN A 175 -19.65 -6.79 -19.80
C ASN A 175 -19.70 -6.93 -21.32
N CYS A 176 -19.66 -5.80 -22.03
CA CYS A 176 -19.73 -5.75 -23.48
C CYS A 176 -18.48 -5.07 -24.05
N LYS A 177 -17.74 -5.78 -24.90
CA LYS A 177 -16.58 -5.27 -25.64
C LYS A 177 -16.84 -5.26 -27.14
N TYR A 178 -16.50 -4.16 -27.81
CA TYR A 178 -16.73 -3.95 -29.26
C TYR A 178 -18.23 -4.05 -29.66
N CYS A 179 -19.11 -3.62 -28.78
CA CYS A 179 -20.56 -3.64 -29.00
C CYS A 179 -21.12 -2.24 -29.27
N LYS A 180 -22.40 -2.11 -29.64
CA LYS A 180 -23.10 -0.83 -29.73
C LYS A 180 -24.50 -0.94 -29.17
N LEU A 181 -24.91 0.06 -28.41
CA LEU A 181 -26.29 0.28 -28.03
C LEU A 181 -26.99 1.06 -29.14
N SER A 182 -28.06 0.49 -29.71
CA SER A 182 -28.88 1.20 -30.68
C SER A 182 -29.59 2.37 -29.99
N GLU A 183 -29.64 3.54 -30.62
CA GLU A 183 -30.38 4.71 -30.10
C GLU A 183 -31.87 4.39 -29.87
N ASN A 184 -32.43 3.47 -30.65
CA ASN A 184 -33.83 3.05 -30.54
C ASN A 184 -34.05 1.94 -29.50
N CYS A 185 -33.00 1.44 -28.84
CA CYS A 185 -33.17 0.38 -27.85
C CYS A 185 -33.80 0.94 -26.56
N VAL A 186 -34.85 0.28 -26.08
CA VAL A 186 -35.43 0.56 -24.76
C VAL A 186 -34.67 -0.29 -23.75
N LEU A 187 -33.82 0.36 -22.95
CA LEU A 187 -33.08 -0.30 -21.87
C LEU A 187 -33.97 -0.54 -20.66
N ASN A 188 -34.02 -1.80 -20.21
CA ASN A 188 -34.73 -2.19 -19.00
C ASN A 188 -34.00 -3.36 -18.35
N TRP A 189 -33.07 -3.04 -17.45
CA TRP A 189 -32.26 -3.98 -16.68
C TRP A 189 -32.49 -3.75 -15.17
N PRO A 190 -33.66 -4.15 -14.64
CA PRO A 190 -34.12 -3.81 -13.30
C PRO A 190 -33.27 -4.40 -12.16
N THR A 191 -32.45 -5.43 -12.44
CA THR A 191 -31.64 -6.16 -11.46
C THR A 191 -30.13 -5.93 -11.62
N LEU A 192 -29.72 -5.16 -12.63
CA LEU A 192 -28.32 -4.99 -12.99
C LEU A 192 -27.59 -4.17 -11.94
N LYS A 193 -26.46 -4.72 -11.47
CA LYS A 193 -25.58 -4.14 -10.45
C LYS A 193 -24.25 -3.67 -11.03
N SER A 194 -23.70 -4.38 -12.02
CA SER A 194 -22.45 -3.99 -12.68
C SER A 194 -22.62 -3.91 -14.20
N LEU A 195 -22.13 -2.81 -14.78
CA LEU A 195 -22.14 -2.56 -16.23
C LEU A 195 -20.75 -2.13 -16.68
N THR A 196 -20.12 -2.92 -17.54
CA THR A 196 -18.84 -2.63 -18.18
C THR A 196 -19.02 -2.52 -19.69
N LEU A 197 -18.63 -1.38 -20.26
CA LEU A 197 -18.73 -1.10 -21.69
C LEU A 197 -17.33 -0.72 -22.21
N THR A 198 -16.72 -1.58 -23.03
CA THR A 198 -15.38 -1.36 -23.60
C THR A 198 -15.40 -1.19 -25.12
N ASN A 199 -14.78 -0.13 -25.64
CA ASN A 199 -14.66 0.14 -27.07
C ASN A 199 -16.04 0.41 -27.72
N LEU A 200 -16.76 1.40 -27.15
CA LEU A 200 -18.10 1.83 -27.58
C LEU A 200 -18.13 3.31 -27.99
N LEU A 201 -18.85 3.61 -29.07
CA LEU A 201 -19.36 4.95 -29.35
C LEU A 201 -20.65 5.16 -28.55
N LEU A 202 -20.61 6.04 -27.54
CA LEU A 202 -21.72 6.33 -26.63
C LEU A 202 -22.15 7.79 -26.80
N GLY A 203 -23.41 8.01 -27.15
CA GLY A 203 -23.99 9.35 -27.12
C GLY A 203 -24.69 9.64 -25.79
N ASP A 204 -24.96 10.92 -25.51
CA ASP A 204 -25.67 11.36 -24.30
C ASP A 204 -27.04 10.67 -24.12
N GLU A 205 -27.73 10.32 -25.21
CA GLU A 205 -28.99 9.58 -25.15
C GLU A 205 -28.83 8.15 -24.60
N ASN A 206 -27.70 7.49 -24.88
CA ASN A 206 -27.43 6.17 -24.31
C ASN A 206 -27.26 6.26 -22.79
N ILE A 207 -26.62 7.32 -22.28
CA ILE A 207 -26.50 7.55 -20.84
C ILE A 207 -27.86 7.79 -20.20
N LYS A 208 -28.76 8.56 -20.83
CA LYS A 208 -30.14 8.76 -20.35
C LYS A 208 -30.96 7.46 -20.32
N GLN A 209 -30.66 6.53 -21.22
CA GLN A 209 -31.26 5.19 -21.20
C GLN A 209 -30.68 4.35 -20.05
N ILE A 210 -29.36 4.37 -19.82
CA ILE A 210 -28.69 3.64 -18.72
C ILE A 210 -29.22 4.14 -17.37
N SER A 211 -29.08 5.44 -17.08
CA SER A 211 -30.25 6.29 -16.88
C SER A 211 -31.42 5.71 -16.10
N SER A 212 -32.47 5.55 -16.90
CA SER A 212 -33.79 5.12 -16.50
C SER A 212 -33.93 3.61 -16.44
N GLY A 213 -33.04 2.87 -17.12
CA GLY A 213 -33.13 1.42 -17.30
C GLY A 213 -32.44 0.59 -16.22
N CYS A 214 -31.52 1.17 -15.42
CA CYS A 214 -30.65 0.41 -14.48
C CYS A 214 -30.80 0.87 -13.01
N PRO A 215 -31.98 0.72 -12.37
CA PRO A 215 -32.25 1.30 -11.05
C PRO A 215 -31.45 0.69 -9.88
N GLN A 216 -30.78 -0.44 -10.09
CA GLN A 216 -30.00 -1.15 -9.06
C GLN A 216 -28.49 -1.06 -9.30
N LEU A 217 -28.04 -0.22 -10.24
CA LEU A 217 -26.64 -0.14 -10.63
C LEU A 217 -25.76 0.33 -9.45
N GLU A 218 -24.73 -0.46 -9.15
CA GLU A 218 -23.75 -0.25 -8.09
C GLU A 218 -22.39 0.18 -8.67
N SER A 219 -22.03 -0.33 -9.85
CA SER A 219 -20.77 -0.05 -10.57
C SER A 219 -21.00 0.21 -12.05
N LEU A 220 -20.39 1.28 -12.58
CA LEU A 220 -20.34 1.59 -14.01
C LEU A 220 -18.88 1.75 -14.46
N GLU A 221 -18.47 0.98 -15.46
CA GLU A 221 -17.16 1.09 -16.11
C GLU A 221 -17.33 1.39 -17.59
N LEU A 222 -16.71 2.48 -18.05
CA LEU A 222 -16.60 2.84 -19.46
C LEU A 222 -15.12 2.81 -19.85
N SER A 223 -14.77 1.99 -20.83
CA SER A 223 -13.40 1.82 -21.29
C SER A 223 -13.27 2.04 -22.81
N GLU A 224 -12.20 2.69 -23.28
CA GLU A 224 -11.94 2.99 -24.70
C GLU A 224 -13.15 3.64 -25.40
N PHE A 225 -13.79 4.63 -24.77
CA PHE A 225 -15.06 5.21 -25.23
C PHE A 225 -14.88 6.56 -25.95
N CYS A 226 -15.92 7.01 -26.68
CA CYS A 226 -16.01 8.35 -27.26
C CYS A 226 -17.46 8.76 -27.59
N GLY A 227 -17.65 10.04 -27.95
CA GLY A 227 -18.94 10.61 -28.38
C GLY A 227 -19.84 11.13 -27.26
N LEU A 228 -19.37 11.04 -26.02
CA LEU A 228 -20.10 11.45 -24.82
C LEU A 228 -19.68 12.87 -24.39
N HIS A 229 -20.61 13.69 -23.91
CA HIS A 229 -20.30 15.01 -23.34
C HIS A 229 -20.81 15.15 -21.90
N HIS A 230 -21.95 14.53 -21.58
CA HIS A 230 -22.59 14.67 -20.28
C HIS A 230 -22.82 13.31 -19.61
N LEU A 231 -22.18 13.08 -18.47
CA LEU A 231 -22.31 11.86 -17.68
C LEU A 231 -23.01 12.15 -16.35
N HIS A 232 -24.33 11.99 -16.30
CA HIS A 232 -25.14 12.26 -15.11
C HIS A 232 -25.55 10.98 -14.39
N ILE A 233 -24.76 10.58 -13.40
CA ILE A 233 -24.98 9.39 -12.57
C ILE A 233 -25.59 9.80 -11.23
N THR A 234 -26.91 10.00 -11.23
CA THR A 234 -27.66 10.48 -10.05
C THR A 234 -28.36 9.36 -9.29
N TYR A 235 -27.97 8.09 -9.49
CA TYR A 235 -28.57 6.96 -8.80
C TYR A 235 -27.97 6.78 -7.40
N PRO A 236 -28.79 6.72 -6.34
CA PRO A 236 -28.29 6.58 -4.96
C PRO A 236 -27.46 5.32 -4.69
N LYS A 237 -27.59 4.28 -5.53
CA LYS A 237 -26.88 3.01 -5.35
C LYS A 237 -25.55 2.93 -6.09
N CYS A 238 -25.31 3.80 -7.07
CA CYS A 238 -24.11 3.74 -7.89
C CYS A 238 -22.96 4.39 -7.13
N THR A 239 -22.12 3.56 -6.50
CA THR A 239 -21.03 4.01 -5.64
C THR A 239 -19.67 3.98 -6.34
N ARG A 240 -19.55 3.28 -7.47
CA ARG A 240 -18.29 3.11 -8.21
C ARG A 240 -18.44 3.54 -9.67
N LEU A 241 -17.54 4.40 -10.14
CA LEU A 241 -17.49 4.90 -11.51
C LEU A 241 -16.05 4.85 -12.04
N LEU A 242 -15.83 4.09 -13.12
CA LEU A 242 -14.54 3.91 -13.78
C LEU A 242 -14.62 4.44 -15.21
N LEU A 243 -13.69 5.33 -15.58
CA LEU A 243 -13.54 5.90 -16.91
C LEU A 243 -12.10 5.64 -17.39
N ILE A 244 -11.93 4.74 -18.35
CA ILE A 244 -10.60 4.26 -18.77
C ILE A 244 -10.42 4.52 -20.27
N ASP A 245 -9.39 5.23 -20.69
CA ASP A 245 -9.10 5.53 -22.10
C ASP A 245 -10.24 6.21 -22.91
N HIS A 246 -9.93 7.33 -23.54
CA HIS A 246 -10.77 8.00 -24.53
C HIS A 246 -10.15 7.91 -25.93
N ARG A 247 -10.94 7.49 -26.94
CA ARG A 247 -10.45 7.32 -28.31
C ARG A 247 -11.35 7.98 -29.36
N HIS A 248 -10.85 9.01 -30.02
CA HIS A 248 -11.49 9.56 -31.22
C HIS A 248 -11.37 8.57 -32.40
N PRO A 249 -12.42 8.40 -33.22
CA PRO A 249 -12.31 7.67 -34.48
C PRO A 249 -11.23 8.30 -35.35
N LEU A 250 -10.26 7.51 -35.82
CA LEU A 250 -9.04 7.95 -36.53
C LEU A 250 -9.26 8.66 -37.89
N ASN A 251 -10.48 9.08 -38.24
CA ASN A 251 -10.79 9.65 -39.54
C ASN A 251 -11.67 10.91 -39.52
N ASP A 252 -12.13 11.39 -38.36
CA ASP A 252 -12.85 12.67 -38.33
C ASP A 252 -11.87 13.83 -38.26
N SER A 253 -11.57 14.32 -39.48
CA SER A 253 -11.08 15.66 -39.74
C SER A 253 -12.18 16.69 -39.46
N ASP A 254 -12.86 16.61 -38.31
CA ASP A 254 -13.79 17.66 -37.92
C ASP A 254 -12.98 18.85 -37.38
N PRO A 255 -12.95 20.01 -38.07
CA PRO A 255 -12.22 21.19 -37.63
C PRO A 255 -12.84 21.84 -36.39
N LEU A 256 -13.97 21.34 -35.89
CA LEU A 256 -14.65 21.76 -34.67
C LEU A 256 -14.24 20.97 -33.42
N ASP A 257 -13.50 19.87 -33.56
CA ASP A 257 -13.12 18.96 -32.46
C ASP A 257 -11.96 19.48 -31.60
N ASN A 258 -11.86 20.81 -31.46
CA ASN A 258 -10.75 21.43 -30.75
C ASN A 258 -10.85 21.30 -29.23
N HIS A 259 -11.98 20.92 -28.63
CA HIS A 259 -12.11 20.78 -27.17
C HIS A 259 -13.23 19.81 -26.76
N CYS A 260 -12.95 18.50 -26.68
CA CYS A 260 -13.87 17.59 -25.98
C CYS A 260 -13.88 17.93 -24.49
N PHE A 261 -15.06 18.09 -23.90
CA PHE A 261 -15.22 18.26 -22.46
C PHE A 261 -16.25 17.26 -21.92
N PHE A 262 -15.96 16.72 -20.73
CA PHE A 262 -16.84 15.83 -19.98
C PHE A 262 -17.36 16.56 -18.75
N ASP A 263 -18.66 16.83 -18.72
CA ASP A 263 -19.35 17.22 -17.50
C ASP A 263 -19.85 15.96 -16.78
N ILE A 264 -19.27 15.64 -15.63
CA ILE A 264 -19.62 14.47 -14.81
C ILE A 264 -20.38 14.94 -13.58
N VAL A 265 -21.61 14.44 -13.39
CA VAL A 265 -22.45 14.70 -12.21
C VAL A 265 -22.70 13.39 -11.49
N ALA A 266 -22.18 13.24 -10.27
CA ALA A 266 -22.19 11.94 -9.58
C ALA A 266 -22.25 12.07 -8.03
N PRO A 267 -23.39 12.55 -7.47
CA PRO A 267 -23.49 12.91 -6.05
C PRO A 267 -23.29 11.76 -5.05
N PHE A 268 -23.54 10.52 -5.49
CA PHE A 268 -23.51 9.32 -4.65
C PHE A 268 -22.28 8.43 -4.88
N VAL A 269 -21.45 8.77 -5.87
CA VAL A 269 -20.23 8.01 -6.16
C VAL A 269 -19.23 8.22 -5.04
N GLN A 270 -18.70 7.11 -4.52
CA GLN A 270 -17.69 7.06 -3.45
C GLN A 270 -16.30 6.74 -4.02
N HIS A 271 -16.25 5.98 -5.13
CA HIS A 271 -15.03 5.58 -5.82
C HIS A 271 -15.08 6.05 -7.27
N LEU A 272 -14.25 7.02 -7.62
CA LEU A 272 -14.06 7.50 -8.98
C LEU A 272 -12.66 7.14 -9.45
N GLU A 273 -12.57 6.52 -10.63
CA GLU A 273 -11.30 6.32 -11.33
C GLU A 273 -11.40 6.91 -12.75
N ILE A 274 -10.40 7.71 -13.11
CA ILE A 274 -10.19 8.25 -14.45
C ILE A 274 -8.75 7.91 -14.82
N SER A 275 -8.54 6.92 -15.70
CA SER A 275 -7.20 6.37 -15.98
C SER A 275 -6.95 6.08 -17.47
N GLY A 276 -5.69 6.04 -17.88
CA GLY A 276 -5.31 5.81 -19.28
C GLY A 276 -5.31 7.08 -20.16
N ALA A 277 -5.43 6.93 -21.48
CA ALA A 277 -5.19 7.99 -22.45
C ALA A 277 -6.44 8.85 -22.73
N PHE A 278 -6.40 10.14 -22.39
CA PHE A 278 -7.48 11.12 -22.59
C PHE A 278 -7.00 12.35 -23.37
N HIS A 279 -6.45 12.13 -24.57
CA HIS A 279 -5.93 13.20 -25.43
C HIS A 279 -7.01 14.24 -25.79
N GLY A 280 -6.79 15.52 -25.49
CA GLY A 280 -7.68 16.60 -25.96
C GLY A 280 -8.99 16.73 -25.19
N VAL A 281 -9.02 16.19 -23.98
CA VAL A 281 -10.22 16.10 -23.16
C VAL A 281 -10.11 16.99 -21.92
N LYS A 282 -11.15 17.77 -21.62
CA LYS A 282 -11.30 18.48 -20.33
C LYS A 282 -12.33 17.77 -19.46
N PHE A 283 -12.04 17.62 -18.18
CA PHE A 283 -13.01 17.13 -17.20
C PHE A 283 -13.57 18.29 -16.38
N ARG A 284 -14.87 18.26 -16.13
CA ARG A 284 -15.52 19.09 -15.12
C ARG A 284 -16.35 18.18 -14.23
N LEU A 285 -15.96 18.07 -12.97
CA LEU A 285 -16.67 17.25 -12.00
C LEU A 285 -17.63 18.16 -11.22
N ARG A 286 -18.92 17.85 -11.23
CA ARG A 286 -19.95 18.66 -10.56
C ARG A 286 -20.71 17.77 -9.59
N ASP A 287 -20.92 18.26 -8.37
CA ASP A 287 -21.64 17.52 -7.33
C ASP A 287 -21.12 16.08 -7.17
N ILE A 288 -19.90 15.96 -6.66
CA ILE A 288 -19.24 14.70 -6.28
C ILE A 288 -19.16 14.59 -4.75
N SER A 289 -20.25 14.97 -4.08
CA SER A 289 -20.29 15.24 -2.64
C SER A 289 -20.02 14.02 -1.74
N SER A 290 -20.19 12.80 -2.26
CA SER A 290 -19.95 11.55 -1.50
C SER A 290 -18.57 10.92 -1.79
N LEU A 291 -17.71 11.60 -2.55
CA LEU A 291 -16.46 11.03 -3.03
C LEU A 291 -15.48 10.76 -1.87
N VAL A 292 -15.00 9.52 -1.77
CA VAL A 292 -14.04 9.05 -0.76
C VAL A 292 -12.69 8.76 -1.41
N HIS A 293 -12.71 8.08 -2.56
CA HIS A 293 -11.54 7.67 -3.32
C HIS A 293 -11.59 8.26 -4.72
N ALA A 294 -10.55 9.00 -5.10
CA ALA A 294 -10.38 9.59 -6.42
C ALA A 294 -9.04 9.15 -7.02
N ASP A 295 -9.10 8.32 -8.06
CA ASP A 295 -7.93 7.98 -8.87
C ASP A 295 -7.96 8.77 -10.18
N LEU A 296 -6.95 9.62 -10.40
CA LEU A 296 -6.84 10.48 -11.58
C LEU A 296 -5.65 10.08 -12.46
N ASN A 297 -5.27 8.80 -12.49
CA ASN A 297 -4.12 8.29 -13.23
C ASN A 297 -4.31 8.28 -14.78
N PHE A 298 -4.81 9.38 -15.36
CA PHE A 298 -4.98 9.57 -16.80
C PHE A 298 -3.87 10.43 -17.39
N HIS A 299 -3.65 10.32 -18.69
CA HIS A 299 -2.74 11.14 -19.48
C HIS A 299 -3.52 12.06 -20.41
N ASN A 300 -3.23 13.35 -20.36
CA ASN A 300 -3.82 14.33 -21.26
C ASN A 300 -2.71 15.03 -22.06
N HIS A 301 -2.48 14.61 -23.30
CA HIS A 301 -1.45 15.22 -24.15
C HIS A 301 -2.03 16.38 -24.97
N THR A 302 -2.45 17.47 -24.35
CA THR A 302 -2.90 18.66 -25.11
C THR A 302 -2.77 20.00 -24.38
N TRP A 303 -2.44 21.04 -25.15
CA TRP A 303 -2.70 22.49 -24.97
C TRP A 303 -1.76 23.39 -24.17
N GLY A 304 -0.55 22.93 -23.86
CA GLY A 304 0.51 23.80 -23.37
C GLY A 304 0.32 24.25 -21.92
N VAL A 305 1.46 24.44 -21.27
CA VAL A 305 1.62 24.45 -19.80
C VAL A 305 0.61 25.31 -19.01
N THR A 306 0.13 26.42 -19.56
CA THR A 306 -0.79 27.34 -18.86
C THR A 306 -2.24 26.88 -18.81
N ASN A 307 -2.74 26.25 -19.88
CA ASN A 307 -4.10 25.69 -19.91
C ASN A 307 -4.17 24.44 -19.03
N ASP A 308 -3.12 23.62 -19.08
CA ASP A 308 -2.98 22.40 -18.30
C ASP A 308 -3.08 22.69 -16.79
N LEU A 309 -2.52 23.82 -16.33
CA LEU A 309 -2.60 24.21 -14.93
C LEU A 309 -4.03 24.57 -14.49
N ILE A 310 -4.78 25.30 -15.33
CA ILE A 310 -6.16 25.68 -15.01
C ILE A 310 -6.97 24.40 -14.83
N ASP A 311 -6.81 23.44 -15.76
CA ASP A 311 -7.49 22.16 -15.72
C ASP A 311 -7.10 21.34 -14.47
N ILE A 312 -5.81 21.32 -14.09
CA ILE A 312 -5.35 20.68 -12.83
C ILE A 312 -6.01 21.32 -11.61
N LYS A 313 -6.05 22.67 -11.54
CA LYS A 313 -6.62 23.37 -10.39
C LYS A 313 -8.11 23.12 -10.26
N ASP A 314 -8.83 23.13 -11.37
CA ASP A 314 -10.28 22.89 -11.39
C ASP A 314 -10.58 21.46 -10.94
N ILE A 315 -9.88 20.46 -11.49
CA ILE A 315 -10.06 19.06 -11.08
C ILE A 315 -9.71 18.85 -9.60
N LEU A 316 -8.56 19.37 -9.13
CA LEU A 316 -8.17 19.28 -7.73
C LEU A 316 -9.16 19.99 -6.80
N ALA A 317 -9.73 21.12 -7.23
CA ALA A 317 -10.75 21.82 -6.48
C ALA A 317 -12.02 20.98 -6.37
N ASP A 318 -12.42 20.29 -7.45
CA ASP A 318 -13.60 19.44 -7.45
C ASP A 318 -13.43 18.24 -6.51
N VAL A 319 -12.27 17.57 -6.52
CA VAL A 319 -11.99 16.38 -5.67
C VAL A 319 -11.46 16.72 -4.26
N ARG A 320 -11.49 17.99 -3.83
CA ARG A 320 -10.82 18.47 -2.61
C ARG A 320 -11.21 17.77 -1.31
N TYR A 321 -12.39 17.15 -1.24
CA TYR A 321 -12.89 16.45 -0.05
C TYR A 321 -12.62 14.93 -0.06
N ALA A 322 -12.03 14.38 -1.13
CA ALA A 322 -11.69 12.97 -1.19
C ALA A 322 -10.63 12.63 -0.13
N SER A 323 -10.84 11.55 0.63
CA SER A 323 -9.89 11.09 1.64
C SER A 323 -8.67 10.39 1.03
N GLU A 324 -8.85 9.76 -0.13
CA GLU A 324 -7.80 9.08 -0.88
C GLU A 324 -7.71 9.68 -2.29
N LEU A 325 -6.52 10.11 -2.69
CA LEU A 325 -6.28 10.75 -3.97
C LEU A 325 -5.06 10.13 -4.67
N THR A 326 -5.23 9.66 -5.90
CA THR A 326 -4.11 9.31 -6.79
C THR A 326 -3.95 10.39 -7.85
N VAL A 327 -2.74 10.92 -8.01
CA VAL A 327 -2.39 11.90 -9.05
C VAL A 327 -1.38 11.34 -10.07
N PRO A 328 -1.52 11.67 -11.36
CA PRO A 328 -0.66 11.16 -12.43
C PRO A 328 0.66 11.92 -12.55
N SER A 329 1.61 11.39 -13.34
CA SER A 329 2.96 11.96 -13.46
C SER A 329 2.93 13.38 -14.01
N TRP A 330 2.08 13.59 -15.01
CA TRP A 330 2.01 14.86 -15.72
C TRP A 330 1.53 16.02 -14.83
N PHE A 331 0.72 15.76 -13.78
CA PHE A 331 0.38 16.79 -12.78
C PHE A 331 1.64 17.34 -12.14
N ILE A 332 2.53 16.44 -11.68
CA ILE A 332 3.78 16.82 -11.02
C ILE A 332 4.71 17.53 -11.99
N GLU A 333 4.79 17.08 -13.25
CA GLU A 333 5.60 17.71 -14.28
C GLU A 333 5.16 19.14 -14.59
N VAL A 334 3.85 19.37 -14.80
CA VAL A 334 3.29 20.70 -15.08
C VAL A 334 3.49 21.65 -13.89
N ILE A 335 3.15 21.21 -12.67
CA ILE A 335 3.35 22.01 -11.45
C ILE A 335 4.84 22.34 -11.28
N SER A 336 5.74 21.38 -11.48
CA SER A 336 7.18 21.58 -11.34
C SER A 336 7.73 22.57 -12.36
N LYS A 337 7.29 22.48 -13.64
CA LYS A 337 7.72 23.39 -14.70
C LYS A 337 7.31 24.84 -14.39
N LEU A 338 6.10 25.06 -13.91
CA LEU A 338 5.60 26.40 -13.57
C LEU A 338 6.27 26.99 -12.32
N MET A 339 6.56 26.16 -11.32
CA MET A 339 7.34 26.57 -10.15
C MET A 339 8.74 27.06 -10.53
N LEU A 340 9.36 26.48 -11.57
CA LEU A 340 10.67 26.91 -12.10
C LEU A 340 10.61 28.27 -12.84
N GLU A 341 9.45 28.65 -13.35
CA GLU A 341 9.25 29.88 -14.13
C GLU A 341 8.91 31.11 -13.27
N ASN A 342 9.12 31.04 -11.94
CA ASN A 342 8.86 32.08 -10.91
C ASN A 342 7.36 32.37 -10.64
N ALA A 343 6.50 31.35 -10.65
CA ALA A 343 5.12 31.49 -10.17
C ALA A 343 4.98 30.95 -8.74
N ASP A 344 4.54 31.81 -7.81
CA ASP A 344 3.84 31.31 -6.61
C ASP A 344 2.54 30.66 -7.10
N LEU A 345 2.41 29.36 -6.84
CA LEU A 345 1.35 28.56 -7.43
C LEU A 345 0.45 27.99 -6.34
N PRO A 346 -0.58 28.75 -5.89
CA PRO A 346 -1.52 28.23 -4.91
C PRO A 346 -2.40 27.16 -5.55
N LEU A 347 -2.36 25.95 -4.98
CA LEU A 347 -3.30 24.86 -5.24
C LEU A 347 -4.41 24.90 -4.17
N PRO A 348 -5.60 24.34 -4.45
CA PRO A 348 -6.67 24.26 -3.44
C PRO A 348 -6.23 23.41 -2.24
N LEU A 349 -6.71 23.74 -1.05
CA LEU A 349 -6.52 22.91 0.13
C LEU A 349 -7.30 21.60 -0.03
N LEU A 350 -6.60 20.48 0.14
CA LEU A 350 -7.11 19.13 0.01
C LEU A 350 -7.26 18.49 1.39
N GLU A 351 -8.40 17.86 1.64
CA GLU A 351 -8.68 17.11 2.88
C GLU A 351 -8.15 15.67 2.84
N CYS A 352 -7.33 15.33 1.82
CA CYS A 352 -6.85 13.97 1.63
C CYS A 352 -5.93 13.51 2.78
N LYS A 353 -6.14 12.26 3.18
CA LYS A 353 -5.36 11.51 4.16
C LYS A 353 -4.39 10.56 3.48
N TRP A 354 -4.75 10.01 2.32
CA TRP A 354 -3.86 9.20 1.50
C TRP A 354 -3.63 9.87 0.16
N LEU A 355 -2.37 10.08 -0.21
CA LEU A 355 -1.99 10.61 -1.52
C LEU A 355 -1.09 9.58 -2.22
N THR A 356 -1.45 9.18 -3.43
CA THR A 356 -0.58 8.38 -4.29
C THR A 356 -0.13 9.25 -5.46
N ILE A 357 1.16 9.30 -5.74
CA ILE A 357 1.73 10.01 -6.89
C ILE A 357 2.35 8.95 -7.80
N ASN A 358 1.76 8.76 -8.98
CA ASN A 358 2.35 7.90 -10.00
C ASN A 358 3.25 8.75 -10.89
N SER A 359 4.57 8.77 -10.68
CA SER A 359 5.47 9.65 -11.43
C SER A 359 6.91 9.17 -11.49
N PHE A 360 7.59 9.45 -12.60
CA PHE A 360 9.04 9.39 -12.65
C PHE A 360 9.65 10.56 -11.86
N ILE A 361 10.27 10.24 -10.72
CA ILE A 361 10.83 11.29 -9.85
C ILE A 361 12.17 11.77 -10.37
N THR A 362 12.20 13.03 -10.79
CA THR A 362 13.41 13.77 -11.13
C THR A 362 13.70 14.81 -10.05
N LYS A 363 14.88 15.47 -10.10
CA LYS A 363 15.18 16.58 -9.19
C LYS A 363 14.15 17.71 -9.27
N CYS A 364 13.58 17.96 -10.46
CA CYS A 364 12.56 18.97 -10.67
C CYS A 364 11.22 18.58 -10.05
N SER A 365 10.89 17.28 -10.05
CA SER A 365 9.63 16.74 -9.50
C SER A 365 9.42 17.10 -8.03
N PHE A 366 10.50 17.32 -7.26
CA PHE A 366 10.41 17.75 -5.85
C PHE A 366 9.78 19.14 -5.67
N LEU A 367 9.85 20.04 -6.66
CA LEU A 367 9.17 21.33 -6.60
C LEU A 367 7.65 21.15 -6.69
N GLY A 368 7.19 20.32 -7.64
CA GLY A 368 5.78 20.00 -7.79
C GLY A 368 5.22 19.22 -6.60
N ILE A 369 5.94 18.20 -6.14
CA ILE A 369 5.58 17.42 -4.96
C ILE A 369 5.52 18.32 -3.71
N GLY A 370 6.53 19.19 -3.50
CA GLY A 370 6.55 20.10 -2.36
C GLY A 370 5.38 21.10 -2.35
N ASN A 371 4.94 21.55 -3.52
CA ASN A 371 3.77 22.41 -3.64
C ASN A 371 2.46 21.64 -3.36
N LEU A 372 2.32 20.44 -3.93
CA LEU A 372 1.16 19.56 -3.66
C LEU A 372 1.05 19.24 -2.17
N LEU A 373 2.16 18.90 -1.52
CA LEU A 373 2.21 18.64 -0.07
C LEU A 373 1.84 19.85 0.79
N SER A 374 2.22 21.05 0.35
CA SER A 374 1.83 22.29 1.04
C SER A 374 0.31 22.50 1.00
N SER A 375 -0.38 21.80 0.09
CA SER A 375 -1.82 21.89 -0.14
C SER A 375 -2.59 20.70 0.46
N THR A 376 -1.91 19.75 1.11
CA THR A 376 -2.52 18.58 1.77
C THR A 376 -2.20 18.58 3.28
N PRO A 377 -2.77 19.50 4.08
CA PRO A 377 -2.39 19.67 5.48
C PRO A 377 -2.78 18.50 6.40
N TYR A 378 -3.73 17.66 5.97
CA TYR A 378 -4.23 16.51 6.73
C TYR A 378 -3.59 15.17 6.32
N LEU A 379 -2.57 15.23 5.45
CA LEU A 379 -1.97 14.04 4.86
C LEU A 379 -1.43 13.10 5.93
N GLU A 380 -1.97 11.89 5.90
CA GLU A 380 -1.51 10.74 6.64
C GLU A 380 -0.47 10.04 5.75
N ASN A 381 -0.85 9.28 4.73
CA ASN A 381 0.08 8.45 3.94
C ASN A 381 0.40 9.08 2.57
N LEU A 382 1.64 8.92 2.10
CA LEU A 382 2.05 9.29 0.75
C LEU A 382 2.75 8.13 0.04
N THR A 383 2.21 7.65 -1.06
CA THR A 383 2.85 6.60 -1.88
C THR A 383 3.39 7.24 -3.14
N LEU A 384 4.66 7.02 -3.50
CA LEU A 384 5.15 7.38 -4.83
C LEU A 384 5.46 6.10 -5.62
N LEU A 385 4.70 5.88 -6.68
CA LEU A 385 4.85 4.75 -7.59
C LEU A 385 5.62 5.22 -8.83
N PRO A 386 6.65 4.49 -9.29
CA PRO A 386 7.21 4.77 -10.60
C PRO A 386 6.21 4.33 -11.68
N GLU A 387 6.03 5.19 -12.66
CA GLU A 387 5.19 4.90 -13.82
C GLU A 387 5.91 3.87 -14.71
N LEU A 388 5.55 2.59 -14.60
CA LEU A 388 6.18 1.49 -15.35
C LEU A 388 5.67 1.39 -16.80
N ASP A 389 4.41 1.75 -17.04
CA ASP A 389 3.74 1.54 -18.34
C ASP A 389 4.33 2.39 -19.48
N PHE A 390 5.08 3.45 -19.13
CA PHE A 390 5.56 4.45 -20.08
C PHE A 390 6.74 3.99 -20.96
N LEU A 391 7.52 2.99 -20.52
CA LEU A 391 8.61 2.43 -21.34
C LEU A 391 8.08 1.67 -22.56
N ALA A 392 6.89 1.07 -22.47
CA ALA A 392 6.30 0.33 -23.57
C ALA A 392 5.67 1.24 -24.64
N VAL A 393 4.98 2.32 -24.23
CA VAL A 393 4.27 3.23 -25.14
C VAL A 393 5.23 4.15 -25.93
N ARG A 394 6.29 4.67 -25.29
CA ARG A 394 7.26 5.57 -25.95
C ARG A 394 8.13 4.89 -27.00
N ILE A 395 8.39 3.59 -26.87
CA ILE A 395 9.13 2.82 -27.90
C ILE A 395 8.29 2.69 -29.18
N ILE A 396 6.95 2.77 -29.07
CA ILE A 396 6.04 2.59 -30.21
C ILE A 396 5.80 3.92 -30.96
N HIS A 397 5.79 5.07 -30.27
CA HIS A 397 5.38 6.35 -30.87
C HIS A 397 6.52 7.30 -31.28
N ASN A 398 7.80 6.94 -31.12
CA ASN A 398 8.95 7.78 -31.54
C ASN A 398 8.98 9.23 -30.99
N ASP A 399 8.14 9.58 -30.02
CA ASP A 399 8.10 10.91 -29.38
C ASP A 399 9.15 11.03 -28.26
N ILE A 400 10.43 10.90 -28.65
CA ILE A 400 11.59 11.10 -27.76
C ILE A 400 11.88 12.60 -27.53
N ASN A 401 11.25 13.50 -28.28
CA ASN A 401 11.65 14.91 -28.32
C ASN A 401 11.18 15.77 -27.13
N PHE A 402 10.24 15.32 -26.29
CA PHE A 402 9.76 16.14 -25.17
C PHE A 402 10.61 16.10 -23.89
N LEU A 403 11.61 15.22 -23.81
CA LEU A 403 12.56 15.18 -22.68
C LEU A 403 14.00 15.49 -23.11
N GLY A 404 14.32 15.48 -24.40
CA GLY A 404 15.68 15.73 -24.90
C GLY A 404 16.05 17.21 -24.96
N ASP A 405 15.18 18.04 -25.55
CA ASP A 405 15.60 19.39 -25.96
C ASP A 405 15.45 20.45 -24.85
N ASP A 406 14.52 20.28 -23.92
CA ASP A 406 14.34 21.22 -22.80
C ASP A 406 15.25 20.91 -21.59
N ILE A 407 15.80 19.69 -21.46
CA ILE A 407 16.73 19.35 -20.37
C ILE A 407 18.10 20.02 -20.57
N ASP A 408 18.56 20.17 -21.81
CA ASP A 408 19.83 20.87 -22.12
C ASP A 408 19.71 22.40 -22.02
N VAL A 409 18.53 22.95 -22.31
CA VAL A 409 18.24 24.39 -22.13
C VAL A 409 18.03 24.72 -20.65
N LEU A 410 17.37 23.83 -19.88
CA LEU A 410 17.24 23.97 -18.44
C LEU A 410 18.56 23.73 -17.73
N GLY A 411 19.40 22.78 -18.16
CA GLY A 411 20.68 22.42 -17.53
C GLY A 411 21.65 23.59 -17.38
N ASN A 412 21.67 24.53 -18.33
CA ASN A 412 22.53 25.71 -18.27
C ASN A 412 21.95 26.87 -17.42
N LYS A 413 20.61 26.94 -17.24
CA LYS A 413 19.97 27.84 -16.26
C LYS A 413 19.93 27.23 -14.84
N PHE A 414 19.89 25.91 -14.72
CA PHE A 414 19.81 25.13 -13.48
C PHE A 414 20.99 25.33 -12.53
N LEU A 415 22.18 25.63 -13.08
CA LEU A 415 23.41 25.76 -12.31
C LEU A 415 23.59 27.14 -11.66
N SER A 416 22.77 28.14 -11.99
CA SER A 416 22.91 29.51 -11.45
C SER A 416 21.65 30.05 -10.76
N PHE A 417 20.50 29.41 -10.92
CA PHE A 417 19.25 29.85 -10.30
C PHE A 417 18.64 28.71 -9.48
N GLN A 418 18.64 28.90 -8.16
CA GLN A 418 17.78 28.23 -7.17
C GLN A 418 18.15 26.82 -6.66
N GLY A 419 19.41 26.64 -6.26
CA GLY A 419 19.75 25.60 -5.28
C GLY A 419 18.98 25.76 -3.95
N ASP A 420 18.65 26.99 -3.56
CA ASP A 420 17.96 27.30 -2.29
C ASP A 420 16.46 26.93 -2.30
N LEU A 421 15.80 26.96 -3.45
CA LEU A 421 14.35 26.72 -3.57
C LEU A 421 14.03 25.21 -3.58
N ILE A 422 14.91 24.43 -4.23
CA ILE A 422 14.93 22.98 -4.13
C ILE A 422 15.31 22.55 -2.70
N LYS A 423 16.32 23.20 -2.08
CA LYS A 423 16.71 22.93 -0.69
C LYS A 423 15.58 23.26 0.30
N GLY A 424 14.85 24.36 0.11
CA GLY A 424 13.70 24.73 0.94
C GLY A 424 12.51 23.77 0.81
N SER A 425 12.26 23.26 -0.40
CA SER A 425 11.21 22.23 -0.63
C SER A 425 11.61 20.87 -0.06
N LEU A 426 12.89 20.49 -0.19
CA LEU A 426 13.47 19.31 0.45
C LEU A 426 13.47 19.42 1.98
N GLU A 427 13.72 20.60 2.55
CA GLU A 427 13.59 20.87 4.00
C GLU A 427 12.15 20.71 4.48
N LYS A 428 11.16 21.22 3.73
CA LYS A 428 9.74 21.00 4.02
C LYS A 428 9.38 19.51 4.00
N LEU A 429 9.83 18.78 2.98
CA LEU A 429 9.71 17.32 2.85
C LEU A 429 10.40 16.55 4.00
N LYS A 430 11.60 16.97 4.40
CA LYS A 430 12.34 16.41 5.56
C LYS A 430 11.62 16.61 6.88
N ASN A 431 10.89 17.72 7.00
CA ASN A 431 10.08 18.06 8.18
C ASN A 431 8.70 17.38 8.19
N SER A 432 8.23 16.90 7.04
CA SER A 432 6.93 16.23 6.86
C SER A 432 7.07 14.72 6.65
N LYS A 433 7.27 13.97 7.75
CA LYS A 433 7.09 12.51 7.88
C LYS A 433 7.99 11.63 6.94
N VAL A 434 8.28 10.40 7.36
CA VAL A 434 9.45 9.61 6.89
C VAL A 434 9.39 9.28 5.39
N ILE A 435 10.41 9.71 4.63
CA ILE A 435 10.55 9.38 3.21
C ILE A 435 11.65 8.33 3.03
N LEU A 436 11.28 7.16 2.49
CA LEU A 436 12.17 6.08 2.11
C LEU A 436 12.08 5.83 0.62
N GLU A 437 13.19 5.96 -0.11
CA GLU A 437 13.34 5.45 -1.48
C GLU A 437 13.96 4.06 -1.42
N VAL A 438 13.39 3.08 -2.12
CA VAL A 438 13.87 1.70 -2.19
C VAL A 438 14.24 1.39 -3.64
N ARG A 439 15.49 0.98 -3.85
CA ARG A 439 16.04 0.54 -5.11
C ARG A 439 16.33 -0.94 -5.05
N VAL A 440 15.94 -1.67 -6.09
CA VAL A 440 16.32 -3.08 -6.25
C VAL A 440 17.16 -3.21 -7.51
N ARG A 441 18.35 -3.82 -7.40
CA ARG A 441 19.21 -4.14 -8.54
C ARG A 441 19.42 -5.65 -8.60
N SER A 442 19.13 -6.27 -9.74
CA SER A 442 19.54 -7.65 -10.00
C SER A 442 20.75 -7.67 -10.95
N THR A 443 21.77 -8.46 -10.62
CA THR A 443 22.96 -8.65 -11.46
C THR A 443 23.19 -10.15 -11.71
N CYS A 444 23.34 -10.52 -12.98
CA CYS A 444 23.64 -11.89 -13.38
C CYS A 444 25.16 -12.11 -13.36
N GLN A 445 25.64 -13.13 -12.63
CA GLN A 445 27.03 -13.59 -12.70
C GLN A 445 27.14 -14.91 -13.46
N HIS A 446 28.33 -15.20 -14.01
CA HIS A 446 28.61 -16.46 -14.73
C HIS A 446 28.13 -17.68 -13.92
N HIS A 447 27.42 -18.60 -14.59
CA HIS A 447 26.75 -19.81 -14.07
C HIS A 447 25.34 -19.65 -13.47
N ASN A 448 24.47 -18.78 -14.03
CA ASN A 448 23.05 -18.62 -13.61
C ASN A 448 22.86 -18.24 -12.13
N LYS A 449 23.85 -17.58 -11.52
CA LYS A 449 23.72 -17.06 -10.15
C LYS A 449 23.33 -15.59 -10.22
N HIS A 450 22.16 -15.27 -9.67
CA HIS A 450 21.66 -13.91 -9.56
C HIS A 450 22.04 -13.31 -8.21
N HIS A 451 22.57 -12.09 -8.23
CA HIS A 451 22.83 -11.28 -7.05
C HIS A 451 21.89 -10.08 -7.06
N ASN A 452 20.94 -10.08 -6.13
CA ASN A 452 20.04 -8.96 -5.91
C ASN A 452 20.63 -8.06 -4.81
N GLU A 453 20.71 -6.76 -5.06
CA GLU A 453 21.13 -5.73 -4.12
C GLU A 453 19.94 -4.81 -3.88
N PHE A 454 19.53 -4.70 -2.62
CA PHE A 454 18.48 -3.79 -2.19
C PHE A 454 19.16 -2.58 -1.57
N GLU A 455 18.85 -1.38 -2.03
CA GLU A 455 19.35 -0.13 -1.45
C GLU A 455 18.14 0.69 -0.98
N VAL A 456 18.16 1.17 0.27
CA VAL A 456 17.14 2.06 0.82
C VAL A 456 17.77 3.43 1.05
N TYR A 457 17.24 4.48 0.46
CA TYR A 457 17.60 5.86 0.72
C TYR A 457 16.63 6.48 1.72
N SER A 458 17.17 7.11 2.76
CA SER A 458 16.39 7.83 3.77
C SER A 458 16.64 9.32 3.60
N LEU A 459 15.59 10.11 3.32
CA LEU A 459 15.75 11.58 3.26
C LEU A 459 16.07 12.19 4.62
N LYS A 460 15.76 11.49 5.73
CA LYS A 460 16.09 11.93 7.08
C LYS A 460 17.60 11.90 7.34
N SER A 461 18.27 10.87 6.86
CA SER A 461 19.72 10.70 6.98
C SER A 461 20.50 11.15 5.74
N ASP A 462 19.78 11.49 4.66
CA ASP A 462 20.31 11.82 3.34
C ASP A 462 21.33 10.78 2.87
N SER A 463 21.02 9.50 3.09
CA SER A 463 21.97 8.41 2.86
C SER A 463 21.30 7.17 2.30
N TRP A 464 22.01 6.50 1.41
CA TRP A 464 21.71 5.17 0.91
C TRP A 464 22.26 4.13 1.89
N ARG A 465 21.47 3.10 2.21
CA ARG A 465 21.89 1.90 2.94
C ARG A 465 21.59 0.67 2.09
N SER A 466 22.56 -0.22 1.92
CA SER A 466 22.33 -1.49 1.23
C SER A 466 21.84 -2.54 2.23
N ILE A 467 20.75 -3.22 1.88
CA ILE A 467 20.24 -4.41 2.54
C ILE A 467 20.67 -5.62 1.70
N HIS A 468 21.43 -6.54 2.30
CA HIS A 468 21.88 -7.73 1.60
C HIS A 468 20.71 -8.70 1.35
N CYS A 469 20.50 -9.11 0.09
CA CYS A 469 19.47 -10.06 -0.30
C CYS A 469 19.90 -11.53 -0.10
N LEU A 470 18.90 -12.41 -0.01
CA LEU A 470 19.00 -13.85 -0.21
C LEU A 470 19.78 -14.20 -1.49
N LYS A 471 20.64 -15.22 -1.39
CA LYS A 471 21.40 -15.78 -2.53
C LYS A 471 20.50 -16.72 -3.33
N ASN A 472 20.46 -16.55 -4.66
CA ASN A 472 19.94 -17.47 -5.69
C ASN A 472 18.48 -17.29 -6.20
N GLU A 473 17.78 -16.20 -5.86
CA GLU A 473 16.42 -15.96 -6.39
C GLU A 473 16.39 -15.02 -7.61
N LEU A 474 15.59 -15.35 -8.64
CA LEU A 474 15.29 -14.44 -9.75
C LEU A 474 14.06 -13.60 -9.39
N LEU A 475 14.19 -12.27 -9.44
CA LEU A 475 13.06 -11.35 -9.32
C LEU A 475 12.31 -11.29 -10.65
N PHE A 476 11.04 -11.70 -10.65
CA PHE A 476 10.22 -11.81 -11.87
C PHE A 476 9.14 -10.73 -12.00
N THR A 477 8.86 -9.98 -10.94
CA THR A 477 7.83 -8.92 -10.95
C THR A 477 8.41 -7.52 -10.88
N GLU A 478 7.91 -6.65 -11.76
CA GLU A 478 8.05 -5.20 -11.66
C GLU A 478 7.28 -4.67 -10.43
N VAL A 479 7.92 -3.73 -9.69
CA VAL A 479 7.45 -3.01 -8.49
C VAL A 479 6.85 -3.87 -7.35
N GLY A 480 7.61 -3.97 -6.25
CA GLY A 480 7.13 -4.57 -5.01
C GLY A 480 5.89 -3.89 -4.43
N LYS A 481 5.05 -4.66 -3.73
CA LYS A 481 3.80 -4.18 -3.13
C LYS A 481 4.00 -3.95 -1.64
N PHE A 482 3.72 -2.74 -1.15
CA PHE A 482 3.83 -2.42 0.27
C PHE A 482 2.50 -2.70 0.99
N VAL A 483 2.50 -3.65 1.92
CA VAL A 483 1.32 -4.06 2.68
C VAL A 483 1.75 -4.37 4.11
N ASN A 484 1.04 -3.84 5.11
CA ASN A 484 1.28 -4.09 6.55
C ASN A 484 2.75 -3.92 6.99
N GLY A 485 3.46 -2.90 6.51
CA GLY A 485 4.85 -2.63 6.92
C GLY A 485 5.92 -3.44 6.16
N LYS A 486 5.50 -4.36 5.28
CA LYS A 486 6.38 -5.20 4.48
C LYS A 486 6.27 -4.87 3.00
N LEU A 487 7.38 -5.00 2.28
CA LEU A 487 7.43 -4.90 0.83
C LEU A 487 7.51 -6.31 0.25
N HIS A 488 6.60 -6.65 -0.68
CA HIS A 488 6.45 -8.00 -1.22
C HIS A 488 6.73 -8.06 -2.73
N TRP A 489 7.35 -9.15 -3.20
CA TRP A 489 7.65 -9.40 -4.61
C TRP A 489 7.46 -10.88 -4.97
N ALA A 490 7.27 -11.15 -6.25
CA ALA A 490 7.37 -12.50 -6.77
C ALA A 490 8.81 -12.86 -7.10
N THR A 491 9.25 -14.01 -6.61
CA THR A 491 10.55 -14.58 -6.94
C THR A 491 10.42 -16.04 -7.39
N CYS A 492 11.44 -16.55 -8.07
CA CYS A 492 11.58 -17.97 -8.35
C CYS A 492 12.95 -18.49 -7.86
N ASP A 493 12.96 -19.70 -7.31
CA ASP A 493 14.16 -20.34 -6.77
C ASP A 493 14.94 -21.03 -7.89
N GLY A 494 15.65 -20.27 -8.73
CA GLY A 494 16.82 -20.67 -9.56
C GLY A 494 16.70 -21.85 -10.55
N HIS A 495 15.66 -22.67 -10.46
CA HIS A 495 15.35 -23.86 -11.21
C HIS A 495 14.02 -23.59 -11.89
N LEU A 496 14.06 -23.36 -13.20
CA LEU A 496 12.93 -22.94 -14.06
C LEU A 496 11.69 -23.88 -14.06
N HIS A 497 11.62 -24.86 -13.15
CA HIS A 497 10.62 -25.91 -13.13
C HIS A 497 10.01 -26.23 -11.76
N GLU A 498 10.44 -25.60 -10.65
CA GLU A 498 9.92 -25.92 -9.32
C GLU A 498 9.58 -24.65 -8.50
N GLY A 499 8.30 -24.24 -8.53
CA GLY A 499 7.72 -23.34 -7.53
C GLY A 499 7.91 -21.82 -7.74
N TRP A 500 6.82 -21.06 -7.59
CA TRP A 500 6.85 -19.61 -7.40
C TRP A 500 6.79 -19.30 -5.91
N ILE A 501 7.54 -18.29 -5.47
CA ILE A 501 7.58 -17.87 -4.07
C ILE A 501 7.26 -16.37 -3.97
N ILE A 502 6.68 -15.97 -2.84
CA ILE A 502 6.53 -14.55 -2.50
C ILE A 502 7.63 -14.22 -1.51
N SER A 503 8.61 -13.47 -1.98
CA SER A 503 9.61 -12.89 -1.09
C SER A 503 9.09 -11.56 -0.54
N SER A 504 9.44 -11.25 0.69
CA SER A 504 9.07 -10.02 1.36
C SER A 504 10.20 -9.53 2.25
N ILE A 505 10.28 -8.22 2.45
CA ILE A 505 11.11 -7.61 3.47
C ILE A 505 10.26 -6.74 4.38
N ASP A 506 10.38 -6.99 5.67
CA ASP A 506 9.88 -6.07 6.67
C ASP A 506 10.81 -4.86 6.72
N LEU A 507 10.31 -3.69 6.32
CA LEU A 507 11.14 -2.48 6.31
C LEU A 507 11.45 -1.97 7.73
N SER A 508 10.75 -2.49 8.73
CA SER A 508 10.95 -2.13 10.12
C SER A 508 12.12 -2.93 10.72
N CYS A 509 12.10 -4.26 10.67
CA CYS A 509 13.16 -5.10 11.24
C CYS A 509 14.21 -5.58 10.22
N GLU A 510 14.04 -5.28 8.93
CA GLU A 510 14.88 -5.75 7.83
C GLU A 510 14.92 -7.29 7.71
N GLU A 511 13.91 -7.95 8.27
CA GLU A 511 13.77 -9.39 8.17
C GLU A 511 13.13 -9.79 6.84
N TRP A 512 13.68 -10.82 6.24
CA TRP A 512 13.15 -11.42 5.02
C TRP A 512 12.12 -12.48 5.36
N GLY A 513 10.98 -12.44 4.67
CA GLY A 513 9.99 -13.51 4.68
C GLY A 513 9.89 -14.13 3.31
N VAL A 514 9.84 -15.45 3.23
CA VAL A 514 9.55 -16.19 2.00
C VAL A 514 8.32 -17.03 2.24
N VAL A 515 7.33 -16.91 1.36
CA VAL A 515 6.14 -17.75 1.38
C VAL A 515 6.18 -18.66 0.16
N GLU A 516 6.33 -19.95 0.42
CA GLU A 516 6.17 -20.97 -0.60
C GLU A 516 4.70 -21.06 -1.02
N LEU A 517 4.45 -20.94 -2.32
CA LEU A 517 3.12 -21.16 -2.85
C LEU A 517 2.95 -22.62 -3.27
N PRO A 518 1.71 -23.16 -3.21
CA PRO A 518 1.46 -24.53 -3.64
C PRO A 518 1.95 -24.75 -5.08
N CYS A 519 2.60 -25.89 -5.33
CA CYS A 519 3.14 -26.20 -6.66
C CYS A 519 1.99 -26.50 -7.64
N TYR A 520 1.63 -25.52 -8.46
CA TYR A 520 0.65 -25.68 -9.54
C TYR A 520 1.41 -26.22 -10.75
N GLY A 521 1.24 -27.52 -11.03
CA GLY A 521 2.08 -28.31 -11.95
C GLY A 521 2.41 -27.67 -13.30
N GLU A 522 3.46 -28.21 -13.93
CA GLU A 522 4.10 -27.78 -15.19
C GLU A 522 3.23 -26.92 -16.13
N GLY A 523 3.24 -25.60 -15.91
CA GLY A 523 2.53 -24.63 -16.72
C GLY A 523 3.24 -23.29 -16.73
N ASN A 524 3.48 -22.74 -17.93
CA ASN A 524 4.04 -21.40 -18.16
C ASN A 524 2.99 -20.31 -17.85
N GLY A 525 2.49 -20.27 -16.62
CA GLY A 525 1.59 -19.22 -16.13
C GLY A 525 2.37 -17.96 -15.77
N VAL A 526 1.77 -16.79 -16.00
CA VAL A 526 2.32 -15.53 -15.54
C VAL A 526 1.95 -15.35 -14.07
N PHE A 527 2.95 -14.97 -13.28
CA PHE A 527 2.82 -14.70 -11.87
C PHE A 527 2.81 -13.19 -11.62
N SER A 528 1.80 -12.65 -10.92
CA SER A 528 1.74 -11.24 -10.54
C SER A 528 1.13 -11.04 -9.15
N LEU A 529 1.46 -9.90 -8.53
CA LEU A 529 0.97 -9.50 -7.21
C LEU A 529 0.15 -8.21 -7.31
N GLY A 530 -1.02 -8.20 -6.67
CA GLY A 530 -1.88 -7.03 -6.45
C GLY A 530 -2.09 -6.75 -4.95
N VAL A 531 -2.71 -5.61 -4.62
CA VAL A 531 -3.08 -5.24 -3.25
C VAL A 531 -4.59 -5.09 -3.16
N TYR A 532 -5.21 -5.74 -2.17
CA TYR A 532 -6.64 -5.63 -1.87
C TYR A 532 -6.83 -5.33 -0.38
N GLY A 533 -7.09 -4.08 -0.03
CA GLY A 533 -7.12 -3.63 1.36
C GLY A 533 -5.78 -3.87 2.07
N SER A 534 -5.77 -4.73 3.10
CA SER A 534 -4.55 -5.13 3.83
C SER A 534 -4.01 -6.51 3.43
N GLU A 535 -4.46 -7.05 2.29
CA GLU A 535 -4.12 -8.39 1.78
C GLU A 535 -3.45 -8.29 0.40
N ILE A 536 -2.75 -9.36 0.01
CA ILE A 536 -2.08 -9.46 -1.29
C ILE A 536 -2.86 -10.41 -2.18
N LEU A 537 -3.22 -9.92 -3.36
CA LEU A 537 -3.81 -10.75 -4.41
C LEU A 537 -2.67 -11.41 -5.20
N VAL A 538 -2.69 -12.73 -5.29
CA VAL A 538 -1.72 -13.53 -6.04
C VAL A 538 -2.43 -14.11 -7.25
N ILE A 539 -1.93 -13.76 -8.43
CA ILE A 539 -2.50 -14.22 -9.70
C ILE A 539 -1.47 -15.14 -10.36
N PHE A 540 -1.86 -16.40 -10.59
CA PHE A 540 -1.06 -17.37 -11.34
C PHE A 540 -1.90 -18.00 -12.45
N GLY A 541 -1.69 -17.56 -13.70
CA GLY A 541 -2.53 -17.99 -14.83
C GLY A 541 -4.01 -17.62 -14.61
N SER A 542 -4.88 -18.61 -14.40
CA SER A 542 -6.31 -18.44 -14.11
C SER A 542 -6.66 -18.64 -12.63
N VAL A 543 -5.65 -18.83 -11.76
CA VAL A 543 -5.83 -19.09 -10.33
C VAL A 543 -5.61 -17.80 -9.55
N PHE A 544 -6.59 -17.45 -8.72
CA PHE A 544 -6.52 -16.33 -7.79
C PHE A 544 -6.39 -16.85 -6.35
N MET A 545 -5.48 -16.26 -5.59
CA MET A 545 -5.35 -16.49 -4.17
C MET A 545 -5.22 -15.16 -3.44
N ILE A 546 -5.71 -15.15 -2.21
CA ILE A 546 -5.48 -14.06 -1.28
C ILE A 546 -4.45 -14.55 -0.27
N TYR A 547 -3.32 -13.87 -0.22
CA TYR A 547 -2.32 -14.02 0.83
C TYR A 547 -2.58 -12.94 1.88
N ASN A 548 -2.74 -13.36 3.14
CA ASN A 548 -2.86 -12.45 4.27
C ASN A 548 -1.49 -12.32 4.96
N PRO A 549 -0.80 -11.18 4.84
CA PRO A 549 0.53 -10.99 5.43
C PRO A 549 0.52 -10.99 6.97
N LYS A 550 -0.64 -10.89 7.62
CA LYS A 550 -0.74 -10.83 9.10
C LYS A 550 -0.59 -12.19 9.77
N ASP A 551 -1.00 -13.26 9.10
CA ASP A 551 -1.04 -14.61 9.67
C ASP A 551 -0.38 -15.67 8.78
N ASP A 552 0.29 -15.23 7.71
CA ASP A 552 0.89 -16.08 6.68
C ASP A 552 -0.09 -17.10 6.06
N SER A 553 -1.39 -16.84 6.16
CA SER A 553 -2.39 -17.72 5.57
C SER A 553 -2.61 -17.38 4.10
N THR A 554 -2.77 -18.44 3.31
CA THR A 554 -3.31 -18.34 1.96
C THR A 554 -4.73 -18.87 1.97
N ARG A 555 -5.64 -18.14 1.32
CA ARG A 555 -6.99 -18.62 1.08
C ARG A 555 -7.35 -18.47 -0.38
N TYR A 556 -8.05 -19.48 -0.87
CA TYR A 556 -8.79 -19.34 -2.11
C TYR A 556 -10.05 -18.53 -1.80
N PRO A 557 -10.42 -17.57 -2.66
CA PRO A 557 -11.68 -16.86 -2.51
C PRO A 557 -12.85 -17.87 -2.42
N LYS A 558 -13.53 -17.93 -1.27
CA LYS A 558 -14.80 -18.66 -1.17
C LYS A 558 -15.85 -17.81 -1.88
N TYR A 559 -16.07 -18.07 -3.16
CA TYR A 559 -16.96 -17.28 -4.01
C TYR A 559 -16.59 -15.80 -4.01
N MET A 560 -15.63 -15.44 -4.86
CA MET A 560 -15.58 -14.07 -5.35
C MET A 560 -16.72 -13.95 -6.36
N ASP A 561 -17.71 -13.11 -6.05
CA ASP A 561 -18.66 -12.54 -7.00
C ASP A 561 -17.90 -11.47 -7.82
N VAL A 562 -16.81 -11.89 -8.45
CA VAL A 562 -16.00 -11.06 -9.33
C VAL A 562 -16.51 -11.37 -10.71
N GLY A 563 -17.52 -10.61 -11.13
CA GLY A 563 -17.88 -10.53 -12.53
C GLY A 563 -16.66 -10.02 -13.28
N ASP A 564 -16.04 -10.88 -14.10
CA ASP A 564 -15.19 -10.65 -15.29
C ASP A 564 -14.29 -9.38 -15.44
N GLU A 565 -14.01 -8.60 -14.40
CA GLU A 565 -13.21 -7.36 -14.47
C GLU A 565 -11.69 -7.58 -14.44
N GLU A 566 -11.17 -8.79 -14.19
CA GLU A 566 -9.71 -9.04 -14.12
C GLU A 566 -9.16 -9.95 -15.24
N LYS A 567 -9.45 -9.60 -16.50
CA LYS A 567 -8.68 -10.10 -17.67
C LYS A 567 -7.98 -8.99 -18.48
N ASN A 568 -8.00 -7.75 -17.99
CA ASN A 568 -7.39 -6.59 -18.65
C ASN A 568 -6.10 -6.07 -17.98
N LEU A 569 -5.37 -6.93 -17.24
CA LEU A 569 -3.91 -6.75 -17.11
C LEU A 569 -3.25 -7.27 -18.40
N VAL A 570 -3.32 -6.48 -19.48
CA VAL A 570 -2.66 -6.83 -20.75
C VAL A 570 -1.18 -6.45 -20.69
N PHE A 571 -0.38 -7.50 -20.62
CA PHE A 571 1.02 -7.66 -20.97
C PHE A 571 1.60 -6.67 -22.01
N SER A 572 2.75 -6.12 -21.63
CA SER A 572 3.91 -5.91 -22.50
C SER A 572 5.14 -6.40 -21.70
N LEU A 573 6.16 -7.11 -22.19
CA LEU A 573 6.57 -7.63 -23.48
C LEU A 573 7.62 -8.74 -23.22
N SER A 574 7.73 -9.68 -24.17
CA SER A 574 8.92 -10.47 -24.55
C SER A 574 9.99 -10.84 -23.50
N SER A 575 10.33 -12.15 -23.46
CA SER A 575 11.59 -12.74 -22.94
C SER A 575 12.69 -11.72 -22.66
N PRO A 576 13.16 -11.56 -21.41
CA PRO A 576 14.23 -10.63 -21.11
C PRO A 576 15.50 -11.07 -21.85
N ASN A 577 16.01 -10.17 -22.68
CA ASN A 577 17.38 -10.23 -23.15
C ASN A 577 18.29 -10.18 -21.90
N PRO A 578 19.20 -11.15 -21.66
CA PRO A 578 19.99 -11.24 -20.41
C PRO A 578 20.87 -10.03 -20.10
N ASP A 579 21.02 -9.09 -21.04
CA ASP A 579 21.88 -7.92 -20.94
C ASP A 579 21.17 -6.62 -20.48
N LEU A 580 19.87 -6.64 -20.19
CA LEU A 580 19.14 -5.46 -19.69
C LEU A 580 19.05 -5.45 -18.15
N ARG A 581 19.83 -4.57 -17.52
CA ARG A 581 19.76 -4.26 -16.08
C ARG A 581 18.45 -3.55 -15.75
N LEU A 582 17.41 -4.28 -15.33
CA LEU A 582 16.17 -3.70 -14.80
C LEU A 582 16.45 -2.98 -13.46
N LYS A 583 16.10 -1.70 -13.38
CA LYS A 583 16.10 -0.90 -12.15
C LYS A 583 14.64 -0.58 -11.80
N SER A 584 14.12 -1.18 -10.74
CA SER A 584 12.80 -0.84 -10.18
C SER A 584 12.99 0.08 -8.96
N TRP A 585 12.07 1.04 -8.82
CA TRP A 585 12.07 2.11 -7.79
C TRP A 585 10.78 2.01 -6.96
N ILE A 586 10.82 2.25 -5.66
CA ILE A 586 9.60 2.31 -4.83
C ILE A 586 9.82 3.36 -3.76
N ILE A 587 8.93 4.33 -3.60
CA ILE A 587 8.98 5.26 -2.45
C ILE A 587 7.71 5.09 -1.63
N ILE A 588 7.88 4.66 -0.38
CA ILE A 588 6.80 4.44 0.57
C ILE A 588 6.88 5.53 1.62
N MET A 589 5.83 6.32 1.75
CA MET A 589 5.61 7.17 2.93
C MET A 589 4.38 6.65 3.67
N SER A 590 4.62 6.15 4.87
CA SER A 590 3.56 5.71 5.77
C SER A 590 3.37 6.72 6.89
N THR A 591 2.12 6.92 7.26
CA THR A 591 1.78 7.28 8.63
C THR A 591 0.80 6.29 9.20
N ASP A 592 1.08 5.85 10.41
CA ASP A 592 0.12 5.11 11.21
C ASP A 592 -0.46 6.00 12.31
N VAL A 593 -1.80 6.01 12.34
CA VAL A 593 -2.64 6.29 13.50
C VAL A 593 -3.23 4.95 13.97
N HIS A 594 -2.67 4.42 15.06
CA HIS A 594 -3.09 3.37 16.00
C HIS A 594 -4.24 2.37 15.66
N SER A 595 -3.96 1.05 15.80
CA SER A 595 -4.26 0.28 17.03
C SER A 595 -3.90 -1.23 16.96
N ASN A 596 -3.26 -1.69 18.05
CA ASN A 596 -3.06 -3.06 18.56
C ASN A 596 -2.13 -4.07 17.85
N GLY A 597 -1.01 -4.37 18.53
CA GLY A 597 -0.68 -5.74 18.93
C GLY A 597 0.65 -6.33 18.43
N ASN A 598 1.70 -6.15 19.23
CA ASN A 598 2.98 -6.88 19.27
C ASN A 598 4.10 -6.48 18.28
N ALA A 599 5.29 -6.27 18.85
CA ALA A 599 6.39 -5.38 18.46
C ALA A 599 7.64 -6.15 17.93
N PRO A 600 8.82 -5.52 17.65
CA PRO A 600 9.16 -4.09 17.73
C PRO A 600 10.00 -3.52 16.55
N ASN A 601 9.74 -2.27 16.16
CA ASN A 601 10.79 -1.36 15.70
C ASN A 601 10.84 -0.13 16.61
N SER A 602 12.05 0.25 17.04
CA SER A 602 12.27 1.01 18.27
C SER A 602 11.78 2.47 18.22
N LYS A 603 10.56 2.73 18.69
CA LYS A 603 10.06 4.06 19.11
C LYS A 603 11.13 4.78 19.96
N ALA A 604 11.42 6.05 19.66
CA ALA A 604 12.38 6.82 20.44
C ALA A 604 11.95 6.87 21.90
N PHE A 605 12.88 6.65 22.82
CA PHE A 605 12.57 6.64 24.24
C PHE A 605 12.35 8.07 24.72
N LYS A 606 11.14 8.36 25.21
CA LYS A 606 10.74 9.69 25.66
C LYS A 606 11.35 10.00 27.02
N ILE A 607 12.06 11.12 27.10
CA ILE A 607 12.66 11.61 28.33
C ILE A 607 12.20 13.06 28.55
N PHE A 608 11.49 13.27 29.64
CA PHE A 608 11.07 14.59 30.09
C PHE A 608 12.07 15.11 31.12
N ILE A 609 12.73 16.23 30.82
CA ILE A 609 13.66 16.86 31.77
C ILE A 609 12.96 18.04 32.43
N GLY A 610 13.03 18.11 33.76
CA GLY A 610 12.59 19.29 34.50
C GLY A 610 13.30 20.55 34.01
N TYR A 611 12.59 21.65 33.80
CA TYR A 611 13.21 22.91 33.37
C TYR A 611 12.95 24.01 34.40
N ASP A 612 14.01 24.66 34.87
CA ASP A 612 13.96 25.88 35.66
C ASP A 612 14.85 26.93 34.96
N PRO A 613 14.35 28.13 34.65
CA PRO A 613 15.13 29.14 33.95
C PRO A 613 16.38 29.60 34.73
N ARG A 614 16.42 29.36 36.05
CA ARG A 614 17.62 29.63 36.87
C ARG A 614 18.74 28.61 36.66
N GLU A 615 18.41 27.45 36.08
CA GLU A 615 19.30 26.29 35.92
C GLU A 615 19.40 25.83 34.46
N ASP A 616 19.24 26.76 33.51
CA ASP A 616 19.26 26.47 32.06
C ASP A 616 20.53 25.71 31.61
N VAL A 617 21.70 26.09 32.14
CA VAL A 617 22.97 25.40 31.85
C VAL A 617 22.98 23.96 32.37
N ALA A 618 22.32 23.69 33.51
CA ALA A 618 22.22 22.33 34.05
C ALA A 618 21.34 21.47 33.14
N TYR A 619 20.20 22.01 32.68
CA TYR A 619 19.34 21.36 31.70
C TYR A 619 20.09 21.02 30.41
N GLU A 620 20.84 21.97 29.84
CA GLU A 620 21.58 21.75 28.60
C GLU A 620 22.69 20.69 28.74
N VAL A 621 23.42 20.70 29.87
CA VAL A 621 24.44 19.67 30.14
C VAL A 621 23.79 18.30 30.37
N CYS A 622 22.68 18.22 31.12
CA CYS A 622 21.94 16.98 31.31
C CYS A 622 21.47 16.41 29.97
N ARG A 623 20.80 17.24 29.16
CA ARG A 623 20.33 16.89 27.81
C ARG A 623 21.47 16.45 26.89
N TYR A 624 22.58 17.19 26.87
CA TYR A 624 23.75 16.86 26.06
C TYR A 624 24.37 15.53 26.49
N SER A 625 24.50 15.30 27.80
CA SER A 625 25.11 14.08 28.34
C SER A 625 24.32 12.81 28.00
N LEU A 626 22.98 12.90 27.98
CA LEU A 626 22.06 11.85 27.53
C LEU A 626 22.24 11.59 26.03
N LEU A 627 22.18 12.62 25.19
CA LEU A 627 22.28 12.48 23.74
C LEU A 627 23.63 11.92 23.30
N LYS A 628 24.72 12.36 23.94
CA LYS A 628 26.09 11.96 23.60
C LYS A 628 26.35 10.47 23.82
N ARG A 629 25.67 9.84 24.77
CA ARG A 629 25.96 8.47 25.23
C ARG A 629 24.88 7.44 24.91
N SER A 630 23.78 7.87 24.30
CA SER A 630 22.67 6.97 23.98
C SER A 630 22.94 6.14 22.74
N SER A 631 22.77 4.81 22.83
CA SER A 631 22.75 3.92 21.66
C SER A 631 21.35 3.74 21.06
N ILE A 632 20.31 4.26 21.72
CA ILE A 632 18.92 4.26 21.25
C ILE A 632 18.47 5.67 20.87
N PRO A 633 17.49 5.82 19.97
CA PRO A 633 16.90 7.12 19.68
C PRO A 633 16.22 7.69 20.93
N LEU A 634 16.49 8.96 21.25
CA LEU A 634 15.86 9.68 22.37
C LEU A 634 15.02 10.84 21.87
N GLU A 635 13.88 11.02 22.52
CA GLU A 635 13.07 12.23 22.41
C GLU A 635 13.14 12.97 23.74
N ILE A 636 13.95 14.02 23.82
CA ILE A 636 14.17 14.78 25.06
C ILE A 636 13.32 16.04 25.05
N ILE A 637 12.41 16.18 26.02
CA ILE A 637 11.39 17.22 26.07
C ILE A 637 11.54 18.00 27.40
N PRO A 638 11.72 19.33 27.38
CA PRO A 638 11.73 20.12 28.61
C PRO A 638 10.31 20.31 29.17
N ILE A 639 10.15 20.16 30.49
CA ILE A 639 8.91 20.51 31.18
C ILE A 639 8.98 21.98 31.62
N LYS A 640 8.57 22.89 30.72
CA LYS A 640 8.52 24.33 30.96
C LYS A 640 7.18 24.77 31.51
N GLN A 641 7.17 25.36 32.71
CA GLN A 641 5.92 25.75 33.37
C GLN A 641 5.18 26.85 32.60
N SER A 642 5.90 27.79 31.96
CA SER A 642 5.31 28.84 31.12
C SER A 642 4.48 28.26 29.97
N GLU A 643 5.03 27.30 29.22
CA GLU A 643 4.36 26.63 28.10
C GLU A 643 3.17 25.78 28.58
N LEU A 644 3.29 25.12 29.73
CA LEU A 644 2.19 24.34 30.31
C LEU A 644 1.03 25.23 30.76
N ARG A 645 1.31 26.42 31.30
CA ARG A 645 0.28 27.41 31.67
C ARG A 645 -0.45 27.95 30.45
N GLU A 646 0.27 28.27 29.38
CA GLU A 646 -0.30 28.73 28.12
C GLU A 646 -1.26 27.68 27.51
N LYS A 647 -0.89 26.39 27.60
CA LYS A 647 -1.71 25.26 27.15
C LYS A 647 -2.84 24.88 28.10
N GLY A 648 -3.00 25.58 29.23
CA GLY A 648 -4.01 25.26 30.24
C GLY A 648 -3.80 23.93 30.98
N LEU A 649 -2.56 23.41 30.98
CA LEU A 649 -2.21 22.12 31.60
C LEU A 649 -1.65 22.27 33.02
N TYR A 650 -1.25 23.49 33.41
CA TYR A 650 -0.72 23.77 34.75
C TYR A 650 -1.22 25.13 35.24
N TRP A 651 -1.72 25.19 36.47
CA TRP A 651 -2.24 26.41 37.10
C TRP A 651 -1.94 26.51 38.60
N ARG A 652 -1.30 25.49 39.21
CA ARG A 652 -0.91 25.52 40.62
C ARG A 652 -0.05 26.75 40.96
N GLU A 653 -0.41 27.46 42.03
CA GLU A 653 0.39 28.60 42.52
C GLU A 653 1.69 28.13 43.17
N ARG A 654 2.76 28.91 43.03
CA ARG A 654 4.07 28.55 43.58
C ARG A 654 4.06 28.65 45.12
N GLY A 655 4.23 27.51 45.78
CA GLY A 655 4.31 27.39 47.23
C GLY A 655 5.71 27.58 47.81
N LYS A 656 5.79 27.83 49.13
CA LYS A 656 7.06 28.02 49.87
C LYS A 656 7.97 26.79 49.93
N LEU A 657 7.45 25.61 49.57
CA LEU A 657 8.16 24.33 49.63
C LEU A 657 8.62 23.85 48.24
N GLU A 658 8.37 24.62 47.18
CA GLU A 658 8.80 24.30 45.81
C GLU A 658 10.18 24.90 45.54
N SER A 659 11.20 24.04 45.51
CA SER A 659 12.58 24.45 45.20
C SER A 659 12.81 24.73 43.71
N THR A 660 12.08 24.07 42.80
CA THR A 660 12.18 24.26 41.33
C THR A 660 10.81 24.36 40.66
N GLU A 661 10.76 24.96 39.46
CA GLU A 661 9.50 25.09 38.70
C GLU A 661 8.86 23.75 38.28
N PHE A 662 9.66 22.68 38.28
CA PHE A 662 9.23 21.32 37.95
C PHE A 662 8.95 20.43 39.17
N SER A 663 8.82 21.02 40.38
CA SER A 663 8.50 20.28 41.61
C SER A 663 7.23 19.44 41.45
N PHE A 664 6.16 20.00 40.86
CA PHE A 664 4.90 19.30 40.62
C PHE A 664 4.61 19.00 39.15
N SER A 665 5.05 19.82 38.21
CA SER A 665 4.77 19.56 36.77
C SER A 665 5.42 18.27 36.26
N ARG A 666 6.45 17.74 36.95
CA ARG A 666 7.03 16.41 36.67
C ARG A 666 6.01 15.27 36.63
N PHE A 667 4.93 15.38 37.40
CA PHE A 667 3.88 14.36 37.48
C PHE A 667 2.92 14.40 36.29
N LEU A 668 3.02 15.40 35.39
CA LEU A 668 2.32 15.39 34.11
C LEU A 668 2.97 14.46 33.07
N THR A 669 4.11 13.85 33.37
CA THR A 669 4.85 12.99 32.42
C THR A 669 3.97 11.94 31.73
N PRO A 670 3.11 11.16 32.43
CA PRO A 670 2.20 10.23 31.75
C PRO A 670 1.20 10.92 30.82
N HIS A 671 0.65 12.06 31.23
CA HIS A 671 -0.26 12.85 30.39
C HIS A 671 0.44 13.42 29.15
N LEU A 672 1.64 13.97 29.31
CA LEU A 672 2.47 14.50 28.21
C LEU A 672 2.97 13.40 27.26
N ALA A 673 3.07 12.17 27.75
CA ALA A 673 3.36 10.98 26.95
C ALA A 673 2.10 10.37 26.29
N ASN A 674 0.93 11.04 26.36
CA ASN A 674 -0.37 10.56 25.88
C ASN A 674 -0.84 9.25 26.55
N PHE A 675 -0.34 8.95 27.76
CA PHE A 675 -0.57 7.69 28.45
C PHE A 675 -0.13 6.45 27.65
N GLU A 676 0.95 6.57 26.86
CA GLU A 676 1.46 5.47 26.02
C GLU A 676 2.88 5.04 26.38
N GLY A 677 3.07 3.72 26.52
CA GLY A 677 4.39 3.10 26.65
C GLY A 677 5.18 3.56 27.88
N TRP A 678 6.49 3.34 27.84
CA TRP A 678 7.41 3.81 28.88
C TRP A 678 7.99 5.18 28.54
N ALA A 679 8.03 6.08 29.52
CA ALA A 679 8.71 7.36 29.43
C ALA A 679 9.49 7.63 30.72
N MET A 680 10.60 8.35 30.63
CA MET A 680 11.39 8.76 31.78
C MET A 680 11.12 10.23 32.11
N PHE A 681 10.97 10.54 33.40
CA PHE A 681 11.17 11.89 33.91
C PHE A 681 12.54 11.97 34.60
N VAL A 682 13.26 13.08 34.47
CA VAL A 682 14.49 13.36 35.22
C VAL A 682 14.64 14.86 35.56
N ASP A 683 15.20 15.18 36.73
CA ASP A 683 15.53 16.55 37.11
C ASP A 683 16.72 17.09 36.27
N CYS A 684 16.83 18.41 36.09
CA CYS A 684 17.89 19.01 35.26
C CYS A 684 19.30 18.97 35.88
N ASP A 685 19.40 18.73 37.18
CA ASP A 685 20.65 18.65 37.95
C ASP A 685 21.33 17.28 37.87
N PHE A 686 21.13 16.57 36.75
CA PHE A 686 21.72 15.27 36.44
C PHE A 686 22.86 15.36 35.42
N LEU A 687 23.82 14.44 35.53
CA LEU A 687 24.84 14.16 34.53
C LEU A 687 24.84 12.66 34.19
N TYR A 688 24.60 12.30 32.94
CA TYR A 688 24.60 10.91 32.50
C TYR A 688 25.98 10.47 31.99
N LEU A 689 26.45 9.34 32.51
CA LEU A 689 27.71 8.68 32.15
C LEU A 689 27.51 7.32 31.49
N GLY A 690 26.38 6.65 31.75
CA GLY A 690 25.98 5.37 31.14
C GLY A 690 25.04 5.53 29.95
N ASP A 691 24.92 4.47 29.16
CA ASP A 691 23.99 4.41 28.02
C ASP A 691 22.57 4.15 28.52
N ILE A 692 21.66 5.09 28.24
CA ILE A 692 20.27 5.04 28.67
C ILE A 692 19.51 3.82 28.14
N LYS A 693 20.00 3.16 27.08
CA LYS A 693 19.47 1.85 26.64
C LYS A 693 19.46 0.84 27.77
N GLU A 694 20.49 0.81 28.60
CA GLU A 694 20.57 -0.11 29.72
C GLU A 694 19.47 0.14 30.75
N LEU A 695 19.08 1.41 30.97
CA LEU A 695 17.99 1.77 31.86
C LEU A 695 16.62 1.45 31.24
N ARG A 696 16.46 1.69 29.93
CA ARG A 696 15.25 1.29 29.18
C ARG A 696 15.04 -0.22 29.22
N ASP A 697 16.09 -1.01 29.06
CA ASP A 697 16.01 -2.48 29.01
C ASP A 697 15.71 -3.09 30.40
N MET A 698 15.78 -2.31 31.48
CA MET A 698 15.42 -2.74 32.85
C MET A 698 13.92 -2.61 33.16
N VAL A 699 13.12 -1.96 32.31
CA VAL A 699 11.69 -1.75 32.60
C VAL A 699 10.92 -3.08 32.64
N ASP A 700 9.97 -3.18 33.56
CA ASP A 700 9.10 -4.36 33.73
C ASP A 700 7.65 -3.91 33.82
N ASP A 701 6.84 -4.36 32.84
CA ASP A 701 5.42 -4.00 32.67
C ASP A 701 4.54 -4.37 33.88
N LYS A 702 5.04 -5.21 34.80
CA LYS A 702 4.40 -5.47 36.10
C LYS A 702 4.24 -4.21 36.94
N TYR A 703 5.17 -3.26 36.85
CA TYR A 703 5.19 -2.08 37.70
C TYR A 703 4.50 -0.89 37.01
N ALA A 704 3.81 -0.07 37.81
CA ALA A 704 3.23 1.18 37.34
C ALA A 704 4.31 2.24 37.12
N LEU A 705 5.37 2.22 37.92
CA LEU A 705 6.58 3.01 37.72
C LEU A 705 7.78 2.32 38.36
N MET A 706 8.98 2.70 37.93
CA MET A 706 10.24 2.25 38.51
C MET A 706 11.13 3.43 38.84
N CYS A 707 11.81 3.39 40.00
CA CYS A 707 12.72 4.45 40.42
C CYS A 707 13.78 3.91 41.39
N VAL A 708 14.79 4.71 41.69
CA VAL A 708 15.77 4.38 42.73
C VAL A 708 15.17 4.67 44.11
N GLN A 709 15.08 3.63 44.94
CA GLN A 709 14.44 3.69 46.25
C GLN A 709 15.43 4.11 47.35
N HIS A 710 15.85 5.38 47.32
CA HIS A 710 16.79 5.94 48.30
C HIS A 710 16.22 5.93 49.73
N ASN A 711 17.03 5.49 50.70
CA ASN A 711 16.80 5.73 52.12
C ASN A 711 17.60 6.96 52.59
N TYR A 712 17.17 8.13 52.10
CA TYR A 712 17.91 9.38 52.26
C TYR A 712 17.32 10.30 53.34
N ALA A 713 18.14 10.64 54.34
CA ALA A 713 17.86 11.66 55.35
C ALA A 713 18.93 12.77 55.28
N PRO A 714 18.60 13.97 54.74
CA PRO A 714 19.56 15.07 54.64
C PRO A 714 20.04 15.53 56.01
N LYS A 715 21.33 15.87 56.12
CA LYS A 715 21.94 16.41 57.36
C LYS A 715 21.79 17.93 57.50
N GLU A 716 21.52 18.63 56.40
CA GLU A 716 21.43 20.09 56.33
C GLU A 716 19.97 20.55 56.20
N THR A 717 19.63 21.71 56.77
CA THR A 717 18.25 22.24 56.85
C THR A 717 17.89 23.21 55.72
N THR A 718 18.86 23.63 54.90
CA THR A 718 18.68 24.59 53.79
C THR A 718 19.50 24.17 52.56
N LYS A 719 18.94 24.33 51.36
CA LYS A 719 19.63 24.17 50.07
C LYS A 719 20.39 25.45 49.66
N MET A 720 21.15 25.35 48.57
CA MET A 720 22.03 26.40 47.99
C MET A 720 21.39 27.78 47.70
N ASP A 721 20.07 27.88 47.52
CA ASP A 721 19.36 29.12 47.24
C ASP A 721 18.54 29.64 48.45
N GLY A 722 18.79 29.10 49.64
CA GLY A 722 18.02 29.38 50.84
C GLY A 722 16.68 28.64 50.89
N ALA A 723 16.37 27.76 49.93
CA ALA A 723 15.19 26.91 50.00
C ALA A 723 15.28 25.95 51.19
N VAL A 724 14.15 25.74 51.87
CA VAL A 724 14.08 24.86 53.05
C VAL A 724 14.23 23.40 52.61
N GLN A 725 15.20 22.70 53.18
CA GLN A 725 15.42 21.28 52.93
C GLN A 725 14.55 20.45 53.90
N THR A 726 13.49 19.81 53.40
CA THR A 726 12.55 19.05 54.23
C THR A 726 12.87 17.56 54.25
N VAL A 727 12.76 16.90 55.40
CA VAL A 727 12.94 15.44 55.53
C VAL A 727 11.57 14.76 55.45
N TYR A 728 11.38 13.82 54.52
CA TYR A 728 10.14 13.07 54.36
C TYR A 728 10.40 11.68 53.71
N PRO A 729 9.50 10.69 53.90
CA PRO A 729 9.64 9.37 53.28
C PRO A 729 9.66 9.44 51.75
N ARG A 730 10.43 8.57 51.09
CA ARG A 730 10.59 8.52 49.62
C ARG A 730 11.23 9.76 49.00
N LYS A 731 12.06 10.47 49.76
CA LYS A 731 12.79 11.63 49.26
C LYS A 731 13.73 11.24 48.11
N ASN A 732 13.73 12.04 47.04
CA ASN A 732 14.48 11.83 45.80
C ASN A 732 14.06 10.61 44.96
N TRP A 733 12.96 9.92 45.30
CA TRP A 733 12.43 8.86 44.44
C TRP A 733 11.86 9.46 43.15
N SER A 734 11.25 10.64 43.23
CA SER A 734 10.64 11.33 42.10
C SER A 734 11.62 12.19 41.26
N SER A 735 12.94 12.10 41.50
CA SER A 735 13.94 12.90 40.76
C SER A 735 14.37 12.24 39.45
N MET A 736 14.24 10.92 39.35
CA MET A 736 14.32 10.16 38.12
C MET A 736 13.31 9.00 38.21
N VAL A 737 12.33 8.99 37.31
CA VAL A 737 11.22 8.02 37.34
C VAL A 737 10.98 7.48 35.93
N LEU A 738 10.94 6.15 35.82
CA LEU A 738 10.44 5.45 34.64
C LEU A 738 8.95 5.22 34.82
N TYR A 739 8.11 5.92 34.06
CA TYR A 739 6.66 5.75 34.09
C TYR A 739 6.22 4.75 33.04
N ASN A 740 5.48 3.73 33.46
CA ASN A 740 4.63 2.96 32.55
C ASN A 740 3.37 3.78 32.26
N CYS A 741 3.43 4.65 31.26
CA CYS A 741 2.39 5.63 30.99
C CYS A 741 1.06 4.95 30.60
N GLY A 742 1.12 3.74 30.03
CA GLY A 742 -0.05 2.92 29.71
C GLY A 742 -0.67 2.18 30.90
N HIS A 743 0.00 2.12 32.05
CA HIS A 743 -0.50 1.40 33.22
C HIS A 743 -1.80 2.03 33.74
N PRO A 744 -2.88 1.25 34.00
CA PRO A 744 -4.18 1.80 34.39
C PRO A 744 -4.14 2.73 35.61
N LYS A 745 -3.28 2.44 36.59
CA LYS A 745 -3.11 3.29 37.80
C LYS A 745 -2.53 4.68 37.50
N ASN A 746 -1.79 4.85 36.41
CA ASN A 746 -1.22 6.15 36.05
C ASN A 746 -2.22 7.07 35.33
N LYS A 747 -3.38 6.56 34.90
CA LYS A 747 -4.46 7.38 34.31
C LYS A 747 -5.01 8.46 35.26
N VAL A 748 -4.77 8.31 36.56
CA VAL A 748 -5.14 9.32 37.57
C VAL A 748 -4.32 10.60 37.43
N LEU A 749 -3.11 10.54 36.84
CA LEU A 749 -2.20 11.68 36.69
C LEU A 749 -2.62 12.63 35.55
N THR A 750 -3.80 13.21 35.70
CA THR A 750 -4.37 14.22 34.81
C THR A 750 -3.91 15.63 35.21
N PRO A 751 -4.04 16.64 34.33
CA PRO A 751 -3.83 18.04 34.69
C PRO A 751 -4.59 18.44 35.96
N GLU A 752 -5.84 18.02 36.10
CA GLU A 752 -6.65 18.32 37.29
C GLU A 752 -5.99 17.82 38.58
N ILE A 753 -5.60 16.53 38.61
CA ILE A 753 -5.00 15.90 39.78
C ILE A 753 -3.64 16.52 40.13
N VAL A 754 -2.76 16.75 39.15
CA VAL A 754 -1.43 17.32 39.41
C VAL A 754 -1.52 18.73 39.99
N ASN A 755 -2.52 19.51 39.57
CA ASN A 755 -2.70 20.87 40.03
C ASN A 755 -3.42 20.99 41.39
N THR A 756 -4.21 19.99 41.80
CA THR A 756 -5.06 20.06 43.00
C THR A 756 -4.53 19.21 44.17
N GLU A 757 -3.88 18.07 43.90
CA GLU A 757 -3.45 17.14 44.95
C GLU A 757 -2.27 17.64 45.79
N SER A 758 -2.13 17.06 46.98
CA SER A 758 -1.06 17.43 47.90
C SER A 758 0.32 16.99 47.38
N GLY A 759 1.39 17.71 47.74
CA GLY A 759 2.74 17.27 47.39
C GLY A 759 3.13 15.94 48.03
N ALA A 760 2.55 15.59 49.18
CA ALA A 760 2.73 14.29 49.80
C ALA A 760 2.10 13.17 48.97
N PHE A 761 0.92 13.41 48.38
CA PHE A 761 0.28 12.46 47.46
C PHE A 761 1.17 12.18 46.25
N LEU A 762 1.69 13.25 45.63
CA LEU A 762 2.50 13.17 44.42
C LEU A 762 3.90 12.55 44.68
N HIS A 763 4.69 13.14 45.58
CA HIS A 763 6.08 12.71 45.80
C HIS A 763 6.23 11.37 46.54
N ARG A 764 5.17 10.88 47.20
CA ARG A 764 5.19 9.57 47.85
C ARG A 764 4.49 8.49 47.04
N PHE A 765 4.02 8.81 45.83
CA PHE A 765 3.31 7.88 44.96
C PHE A 765 2.09 7.22 45.63
N THR A 766 1.32 7.96 46.43
CA THR A 766 0.26 7.36 47.27
C THR A 766 -0.95 6.86 46.47
N TRP A 767 -1.02 7.09 45.17
CA TRP A 767 -2.02 6.46 44.29
C TRP A 767 -1.64 5.02 43.90
N LEU A 768 -0.45 4.57 44.28
CA LEU A 768 0.08 3.23 44.06
C LEU A 768 0.31 2.51 45.39
N GLU A 769 0.16 1.19 45.34
CA GLU A 769 0.67 0.31 46.40
C GLU A 769 2.18 0.06 46.22
N ASP A 770 2.87 -0.31 47.31
CA ASP A 770 4.33 -0.49 47.30
C ASP A 770 4.77 -1.59 46.33
N GLU A 771 3.97 -2.64 46.16
CA GLU A 771 4.24 -3.74 45.24
C GLU A 771 4.09 -3.34 43.75
N GLU A 772 3.46 -2.20 43.47
CA GLU A 772 3.30 -1.63 42.12
C GLU A 772 4.48 -0.72 41.72
N ILE A 773 5.46 -0.51 42.61
CA ILE A 773 6.64 0.35 42.40
C ILE A 773 7.91 -0.50 42.27
N GLY A 774 8.51 -0.52 41.09
CA GLY A 774 9.76 -1.26 40.84
C GLY A 774 11.02 -0.51 41.30
N GLU A 775 12.08 -1.27 41.56
CA GLU A 775 13.39 -0.75 41.99
C GLU A 775 14.37 -0.63 40.81
N VAL A 776 15.10 0.48 40.77
CA VAL A 776 16.23 0.71 39.86
C VAL A 776 17.54 0.77 40.69
N PRO A 777 18.66 0.22 40.19
CA PRO A 777 19.95 0.31 40.89
C PRO A 777 20.39 1.75 41.19
N PHE A 778 20.95 1.99 42.37
CA PHE A 778 21.29 3.35 42.83
C PHE A 778 22.29 4.10 41.95
N VAL A 779 23.10 3.39 41.15
CA VAL A 779 24.03 4.00 40.19
C VAL A 779 23.34 4.81 39.09
N TRP A 780 22.04 4.62 38.86
CA TRP A 780 21.21 5.41 37.93
C TRP A 780 20.50 6.61 38.57
N ASN A 781 20.75 6.86 39.85
CA ASN A 781 20.39 8.10 40.54
C ASN A 781 21.38 8.28 41.70
N PHE A 782 22.67 8.45 41.36
CA PHE A 782 23.73 8.54 42.36
C PHE A 782 23.73 9.92 43.01
N LEU A 783 23.34 9.98 44.28
CA LEU A 783 23.26 11.23 45.04
C LEU A 783 24.65 11.61 45.54
N VAL A 784 25.19 12.71 44.98
CA VAL A 784 26.48 13.29 45.38
C VAL A 784 26.52 13.56 46.88
N GLY A 785 27.58 13.14 47.55
CA GLY A 785 27.76 13.30 49.00
C GLY A 785 26.93 12.34 49.88
N HIS A 786 26.13 11.45 49.29
CA HIS A 786 25.39 10.41 50.01
C HIS A 786 25.78 8.99 49.59
N ASN A 787 25.71 8.68 48.29
CA ASN A 787 26.17 7.40 47.77
C ASN A 787 27.71 7.37 47.74
N LYS A 788 28.30 6.17 47.76
CA LYS A 788 29.76 5.99 47.77
C LYS A 788 30.17 4.98 46.72
N VAL A 789 31.24 5.29 45.99
CA VAL A 789 31.95 4.32 45.17
C VAL A 789 32.83 3.48 46.08
N VAL A 790 32.73 2.15 45.95
CA VAL A 790 33.55 1.19 46.67
C VAL A 790 34.79 0.89 45.82
N GLU A 791 35.97 1.11 46.40
CA GLU A 791 37.23 0.87 45.72
C GLU A 791 37.36 -0.61 45.30
N GLY A 792 37.63 -0.85 44.02
CA GLY A 792 37.71 -2.20 43.45
C GLY A 792 36.38 -2.82 43.01
N ASP A 793 35.25 -2.14 43.19
CA ASP A 793 33.94 -2.59 42.70
C ASP A 793 33.34 -1.64 41.64
N PRO A 794 33.53 -1.93 40.35
CA PRO A 794 32.98 -1.15 39.25
C PRO A 794 31.45 -1.03 39.26
N ALA A 795 30.72 -1.96 39.91
CA ALA A 795 29.26 -1.94 39.95
C ALA A 795 28.71 -0.80 40.84
N THR A 796 29.57 -0.16 41.63
CA THR A 796 29.23 0.99 42.47
C THR A 796 29.54 2.34 41.83
N PHE A 797 30.17 2.35 40.65
CA PHE A 797 30.48 3.58 39.92
C PHE A 797 29.20 4.18 39.30
N PRO A 798 28.98 5.51 39.38
CA PRO A 798 27.75 6.12 38.90
C PRO A 798 27.58 6.02 37.38
N LYS A 799 26.37 5.63 36.95
CA LYS A 799 25.91 5.72 35.56
C LYS A 799 25.14 7.02 35.31
N SER A 800 24.55 7.61 36.34
CA SER A 800 24.12 9.00 36.34
C SER A 800 24.34 9.62 37.73
N ILE A 801 24.78 10.87 37.72
CA ILE A 801 25.14 11.64 38.91
C ILE A 801 24.06 12.70 39.12
N HIS A 802 23.56 12.82 40.35
CA HIS A 802 22.50 13.75 40.73
C HIS A 802 23.01 14.72 41.81
N TYR A 803 23.10 16.00 41.46
CA TYR A 803 23.67 17.06 42.31
C TYR A 803 22.62 17.70 43.25
N THR A 804 22.04 16.89 44.15
CA THR A 804 20.88 17.27 45.00
C THR A 804 21.02 18.51 45.90
N LEU A 805 22.25 18.92 46.23
CA LEU A 805 22.57 20.08 47.07
C LEU A 805 23.00 21.30 46.25
N GLY A 806 23.30 21.10 44.97
CA GLY A 806 23.92 22.05 44.06
C GLY A 806 25.11 21.48 43.33
N GLY A 807 25.23 21.81 42.05
CA GLY A 807 26.31 21.33 41.20
C GLY A 807 27.26 22.42 40.71
N PRO A 808 28.25 22.06 39.87
CA PRO A 808 29.40 22.91 39.54
C PRO A 808 29.09 24.20 38.78
N TRP A 809 27.83 24.40 38.36
CA TRP A 809 27.35 25.67 37.80
C TRP A 809 27.15 26.77 38.85
N PHE A 810 27.23 26.46 40.14
CA PHE A 810 27.32 27.44 41.22
C PHE A 810 28.75 27.58 41.74
N GLU A 811 29.18 28.83 41.96
CA GLU A 811 30.55 29.14 42.40
C GLU A 811 30.96 28.39 43.68
N ALA A 812 30.04 28.23 44.62
CA ALA A 812 30.27 27.56 45.91
C ALA A 812 30.41 26.03 45.81
N TRP A 813 30.10 25.42 44.64
CA TRP A 813 30.01 23.97 44.45
C TRP A 813 30.86 23.46 43.28
N LYS A 814 31.80 24.27 42.77
CA LYS A 814 32.71 23.86 41.69
C LYS A 814 33.58 22.64 42.04
N ASP A 815 33.97 22.51 43.30
CA ASP A 815 34.85 21.45 43.80
C ASP A 815 34.07 20.25 44.41
N CYS A 816 32.79 20.07 44.05
CA CYS A 816 32.01 18.94 44.53
C CYS A 816 32.47 17.60 43.94
N GLU A 817 32.09 16.49 44.57
CA GLU A 817 32.37 15.14 44.05
C GLU A 817 31.85 15.01 42.60
N PHE A 818 32.69 14.49 41.70
CA PHE A 818 32.46 14.41 40.26
C PHE A 818 32.24 15.75 39.53
N GLY A 819 32.58 16.88 40.16
CA GLY A 819 32.41 18.20 39.55
C GLY A 819 33.27 18.41 38.30
N ASP A 820 34.45 17.79 38.28
CA ASP A 820 35.37 17.75 37.14
C ASP A 820 34.73 17.10 35.89
N LEU A 821 33.96 16.02 36.07
CA LEU A 821 33.24 15.35 34.99
C LEU A 821 32.16 16.25 34.38
N TRP A 822 31.44 17.01 35.22
CA TRP A 822 30.43 17.94 34.76
C TRP A 822 31.04 19.14 34.02
N ILE A 823 32.13 19.73 34.54
CA ILE A 823 32.84 20.83 33.89
C ILE A 823 33.35 20.40 32.51
N LYS A 824 33.94 19.21 32.43
CA LYS A 824 34.36 18.63 31.15
C LYS A 824 33.20 18.49 30.17
N GLU A 825 32.05 18.01 30.64
CA GLU A 825 30.86 17.87 29.80
C GLU A 825 30.34 19.23 29.30
N LEU A 826 30.35 20.25 30.16
CA LEU A 826 29.98 21.63 29.79
C LEU A 826 30.93 22.20 28.72
N GLU A 827 32.23 21.99 28.84
CA GLU A 827 33.21 22.44 27.84
C GLU A 827 32.96 21.78 26.48
N GLU A 828 32.65 20.48 26.47
CA GLU A 828 32.32 19.76 25.25
C GLU A 828 31.00 20.23 24.63
N TYR A 829 29.98 20.46 25.45
CA TYR A 829 28.72 21.08 25.02
C TYR A 829 28.96 22.43 24.35
N LYS A 830 29.72 23.33 25.00
CA LYS A 830 30.05 24.67 24.45
C LYS A 830 30.76 24.58 23.10
N LYS A 831 31.76 23.69 22.98
CA LYS A 831 32.46 23.44 21.71
C LYS A 831 31.54 22.91 20.62
N ALA A 832 30.58 22.06 20.98
CA ALA A 832 29.60 21.50 20.04
C ALA A 832 28.58 22.56 19.58
N THR A 833 28.24 23.53 20.44
CA THR A 833 27.35 24.65 20.07
C THR A 833 28.04 25.73 19.24
N GLU A 834 29.31 26.04 19.50
CA GLU A 834 30.08 27.03 18.72
C GLU A 834 30.28 26.58 17.26
N LYS A 835 30.52 25.28 17.02
CA LYS A 835 30.64 24.71 15.66
C LYS A 835 29.36 24.74 14.80
N LYS A 836 28.22 25.15 15.36
CA LYS A 836 26.94 25.24 14.62
C LYS A 836 26.60 26.67 14.18
N VAL A 837 27.39 27.67 14.58
CA VAL A 837 27.13 29.10 14.30
C VAL A 837 28.07 29.67 13.21
N ASP A 838 29.13 28.94 12.85
CA ASP A 838 29.95 29.14 11.64
C ASP A 838 29.48 28.21 10.51
#